data_AF-A0A8D3BQR9-F1
#
_entry.id   AF-A0A8D3BQR9-F1
#
_cell.length_a   1.000
_cell.length_b   1.000
_cell.length_c   1.000
_cell.angle_alpha   90.00
_cell.angle_beta   90.00
_cell.angle_gamma   90.00
#
_symmetry.space_group_name_H-M   'P 1'
#
loop_
_entity.id
_entity.type
_entity.pdbx_description
1 polymer ?
#
loop_
_entity_poly.entity_id
_entity_poly.type
_entity_poly.pdbx_seq_one_letter_code
_entity_poly.pdbx_strand_id
1 'polypeptide(L)'
;MLWRVCKGYTILSYAEVDEYLEDPETGEPSKSIVFLISYWGEQIGQKVKKISDCYHCHLYPYPTNNDERNDVVEGLKTRIQDLHTVLHRTEDYLRQVLMKASESVYTWVIQVKKIKAIYYILNLCSLDVTNKCLIAEVWCPVNDIANLRRALEEGSVRKLSSWTYSIFDFATVPSFVNRIPTSDTPPSLIRTNKFTSGFQGIVDAYGVGNYREVNPAPFTIITFPFLFAVMFGDLGHGLIMALFAFWMVLYENNRKLKNTRNEIWNTFFEGRYIILMMGLFSIYTGLIYNDCFSKSLNIFGSGWSVKAMFTAEMWKTDDLSGNRFLTLDPNVTGVFKGPYPLGIDPIWNLATNRLTFLNSYKMKMSVIIGIIHMSFGVILSTYNHLHFRKKHNLYLVFLPELLFLLCLFGYLVFMIFYKWLVFSAKDSREAPSILIHFINMFLMQGDGVPPLYPGQTGLQIFLVVIAVLSVPVLLLGKPIYLNWLHNGSQRLGMYRVRVLKWVTSKCVHRCGKTTPNICSPTFDFADEFLHQAIHTIEYCLGCVSNTASYLRLWALSLAHAQLSDVLWAMVMRVGLRMDTRLGVLFLVPVFSLFAVLTVSILLVMEGLSAFLHALRLHWVEFQNKFYSGTGVKFSPFSFSLLHVPDMS
;
A
#
# COMPACT_ATOMS: atom_id res chain seq x y z
N MET A 1 40.01 34.78 38.59
CA MET A 1 39.71 34.88 40.04
C MET A 1 40.97 35.05 40.90
N LEU A 2 42.00 34.21 40.69
CA LEU A 2 43.26 34.22 41.45
C LEU A 2 43.94 35.61 41.57
N TRP A 3 44.01 36.37 40.47
CA TRP A 3 44.60 37.71 40.44
C TRP A 3 43.93 38.69 41.43
N ARG A 4 42.59 38.62 41.57
CA ARG A 4 41.81 39.49 42.48
C ARG A 4 42.05 39.13 43.95
N VAL A 5 42.13 37.83 44.26
CA VAL A 5 42.30 37.34 45.63
C VAL A 5 43.72 37.60 46.15
N CYS A 6 44.72 37.55 45.25
CA CYS A 6 46.12 37.73 45.59
C CYS A 6 46.63 39.17 45.39
N LYS A 7 45.71 40.12 45.13
CA LYS A 7 46.02 41.56 44.94
C LYS A 7 47.16 41.82 43.93
N GLY A 8 47.27 41.00 42.89
CA GLY A 8 48.30 41.14 41.85
C GLY A 8 49.67 40.53 42.13
N TYR A 9 49.91 39.89 43.28
CA TYR A 9 51.22 39.34 43.67
C TYR A 9 51.46 37.86 43.29
N THR A 10 50.76 37.31 42.30
CA THR A 10 50.93 35.91 41.87
C THR A 10 51.64 35.82 40.53
N ILE A 11 52.68 34.99 40.47
CA ILE A 11 53.31 34.57 39.21
C ILE A 11 52.58 33.29 38.76
N LEU A 12 51.99 33.33 37.58
CA LEU A 12 51.28 32.21 36.98
C LEU A 12 52.00 31.80 35.70
N SER A 13 52.40 30.53 35.64
CA SER A 13 52.91 29.88 34.42
C SER A 13 51.90 28.82 34.02
N TYR A 14 51.56 28.72 32.73
CA TYR A 14 50.68 27.66 32.23
C TYR A 14 51.35 26.94 31.06
N ALA A 15 51.07 25.66 30.93
CA ALA A 15 51.48 24.79 29.85
C ALA A 15 50.28 23.96 29.42
N GLU A 16 50.01 23.93 28.12
CA GLU A 16 49.01 23.06 27.53
C GLU A 16 49.61 21.66 27.37
N VAL A 17 48.84 20.62 27.71
CA VAL A 17 49.23 19.24 27.44
C VAL A 17 48.81 18.91 26.00
N ASP A 18 49.76 18.47 25.17
CA ASP A 18 49.53 18.21 23.74
C ASP A 18 48.57 17.02 23.51
N GLU A 19 48.48 16.09 24.45
CA GLU A 19 47.61 14.92 24.39
C GLU A 19 46.24 15.22 25.03
N TYR A 20 45.17 14.83 24.33
CA TYR A 20 43.82 14.84 24.89
C TYR A 20 43.71 13.69 25.89
N LEU A 21 43.37 14.02 27.14
CA LEU A 21 43.14 13.04 28.19
C LEU A 21 41.63 12.78 28.29
N GLU A 22 41.24 11.53 28.49
CA GLU A 22 39.84 11.20 28.77
C GLU A 22 39.50 11.65 30.19
N ASP A 23 38.47 12.48 30.32
CA ASP A 23 37.96 12.86 31.63
C ASP A 23 37.35 11.62 32.33
N PRO A 24 37.77 11.29 33.57
CA PRO A 24 37.37 10.06 34.25
C PRO A 24 35.88 10.00 34.62
N GLU A 25 35.17 11.14 34.62
CA GLU A 25 33.75 11.23 34.96
C GLU A 25 32.83 11.30 33.72
N THR A 26 33.28 11.95 32.65
CA THR A 26 32.47 12.17 31.43
C THR A 26 32.83 11.21 30.30
N GLY A 27 34.06 10.66 30.29
CA GLY A 27 34.57 9.83 29.21
C GLY A 27 34.83 10.60 27.90
N GLU A 28 34.79 11.93 27.93
CA GLU A 28 35.07 12.76 26.76
C GLU A 28 36.56 13.15 26.72
N PRO A 29 37.19 13.21 25.53
CA PRO A 29 38.56 13.66 25.39
C PRO A 29 38.64 15.18 25.64
N SER A 30 39.21 15.57 26.77
CA SER A 30 39.35 16.96 27.18
C SER A 30 40.79 17.44 27.01
N LYS A 31 40.95 18.74 26.68
CA LYS A 31 42.28 19.38 26.71
C LYS A 31 42.60 19.77 28.14
N SER A 32 43.62 19.11 28.70
CA SER A 32 44.13 19.46 30.03
C SER A 32 45.15 20.59 29.94
N ILE A 33 44.98 21.61 30.79
CA ILE A 33 45.93 22.71 30.95
C ILE A 33 46.53 22.62 32.34
N VAL A 34 47.86 22.54 32.42
CA VAL A 34 48.58 22.54 33.69
C VAL A 34 49.04 23.95 33.98
N PHE A 35 48.73 24.47 35.17
CA PHE A 35 49.20 25.79 35.61
C PHE A 35 49.94 25.69 36.95
N LEU A 36 51.08 26.38 37.03
CA LEU A 36 51.90 26.54 38.22
C LEU A 36 51.67 27.93 38.82
N ILE A 37 51.36 27.97 40.12
CA ILE A 37 51.11 29.21 40.86
C ILE A 37 52.17 29.37 41.94
N SER A 38 53.00 30.40 41.81
CA SER A 38 53.92 30.81 42.87
C SER A 38 53.28 31.93 43.68
N TYR A 39 53.17 31.72 45.00
CA TYR A 39 52.63 32.68 45.95
C TYR A 39 53.54 32.78 47.18
N TRP A 40 53.50 33.92 47.87
CA TRP A 40 54.24 34.15 49.11
C TRP A 40 53.27 34.33 50.28
N GLY A 41 53.39 33.47 51.30
CA GLY A 41 52.55 33.49 52.50
C GLY A 41 51.51 32.37 52.60
N GLU A 42 51.36 31.81 53.80
CA GLU A 42 50.54 30.62 54.08
C GLU A 42 49.03 30.86 53.95
N GLN A 43 48.55 32.04 54.37
CA GLN A 43 47.14 32.42 54.26
C GLN A 43 46.66 32.54 52.81
N ILE A 44 47.55 32.94 51.90
CA ILE A 44 47.25 33.04 50.46
C ILE A 44 47.18 31.63 49.85
N GLY A 45 48.11 30.75 50.22
CA GLY A 45 48.11 29.35 49.77
C GLY A 45 46.82 28.61 50.11
N GLN A 46 46.30 28.78 51.33
CA GLN A 46 45.02 28.17 51.72
C GLN A 46 43.82 28.71 50.91
N LYS A 47 43.83 30.01 50.55
CA LYS A 47 42.79 30.60 49.70
C LYS A 47 42.89 30.08 48.26
N VAL A 48 44.10 29.98 47.71
CA VAL A 48 44.33 29.43 46.37
C VAL A 48 43.87 27.97 46.31
N LYS A 49 44.20 27.16 47.31
CA LYS A 49 43.76 25.76 47.40
C LYS A 49 42.24 25.61 47.43
N LYS A 50 41.54 26.41 48.25
CA LYS A 50 40.07 26.41 48.26
C LYS A 50 39.46 26.78 46.90
N ILE A 51 40.07 27.73 46.20
CA ILE A 51 39.59 28.14 44.87
C ILE A 51 39.84 27.03 43.84
N SER A 52 41.02 26.41 43.83
CA SER A 52 41.30 25.29 42.92
C SER A 52 40.37 24.10 43.17
N ASP A 53 40.08 23.80 44.44
CA ASP A 53 39.16 22.73 44.82
C ASP A 53 37.71 23.03 44.36
N CYS A 54 37.26 24.29 44.46
CA CYS A 54 35.94 24.71 43.96
C CYS A 54 35.77 24.60 42.44
N TYR A 55 36.87 24.67 41.67
CA TYR A 55 36.88 24.53 40.22
C TYR A 55 37.28 23.12 39.76
N HIS A 56 37.24 22.13 40.66
CA HIS A 56 37.60 20.74 40.37
C HIS A 56 39.01 20.57 39.78
N CYS A 57 39.95 21.45 40.13
CA CYS A 57 41.34 21.32 39.68
C CYS A 57 42.08 20.30 40.56
N HIS A 58 42.78 19.34 39.94
CA HIS A 58 43.63 18.39 40.66
C HIS A 58 44.95 19.04 41.08
N LEU A 59 45.17 19.18 42.39
CA LEU A 59 46.39 19.75 42.97
C LEU A 59 47.44 18.66 43.21
N TYR A 60 48.62 18.81 42.62
CA TYR A 60 49.78 17.94 42.85
C TYR A 60 50.85 18.65 43.69
N PRO A 61 51.45 17.99 44.70
CA PRO A 61 52.56 18.57 45.44
C PRO A 61 53.79 18.69 44.53
N TYR A 62 54.44 19.86 44.54
CA TYR A 62 55.65 20.13 43.76
C TYR A 62 56.88 20.16 44.67
N PRO A 63 57.80 19.17 44.60
CA PRO A 63 59.03 19.15 45.40
C PRO A 63 59.99 20.29 45.03
N THR A 64 60.62 20.88 46.05
CA THR A 64 61.59 21.97 45.88
C THR A 64 62.97 21.47 45.44
N ASN A 65 63.35 20.25 45.81
CA ASN A 65 64.63 19.64 45.47
C ASN A 65 64.55 18.87 44.14
N ASN A 66 65.63 18.90 43.36
CA ASN A 66 65.68 18.21 42.07
C ASN A 66 65.83 16.69 42.24
N ASP A 67 66.54 16.24 43.27
CA ASP A 67 66.75 14.81 43.56
C ASP A 67 65.43 14.15 44.01
N GLU A 68 64.71 14.77 44.95
CA GLU A 68 63.37 14.31 45.38
C GLU A 68 62.37 14.29 44.22
N ARG A 69 62.49 15.22 43.25
CA ARG A 69 61.65 15.22 42.05
C ARG A 69 61.94 14.01 41.18
N ASN A 70 63.22 13.68 40.96
CA ASN A 70 63.60 12.53 40.17
C ASN A 70 63.10 11.23 40.81
N ASP A 71 63.22 11.11 42.14
CA ASP A 71 62.71 9.96 42.89
C ASP A 71 61.19 9.81 42.76
N VAL A 72 60.43 10.90 42.90
CA VAL A 72 58.96 10.88 42.73
C VAL A 72 58.56 10.52 41.30
N VAL A 73 59.27 11.04 40.29
CA VAL A 73 59.00 10.72 38.88
C VAL A 73 59.30 9.25 38.59
N GLU A 74 60.39 8.70 39.12
CA GLU A 74 60.72 7.28 38.98
C GLU A 74 59.69 6.39 39.67
N GLY A 75 59.26 6.73 40.89
CA GLY A 75 58.19 6.04 41.61
C GLY A 75 56.83 6.12 40.93
N LEU A 76 56.49 7.23 40.27
CA LEU A 76 55.27 7.34 39.47
C LEU A 76 55.35 6.49 38.20
N LYS A 77 56.50 6.45 37.53
CA LYS A 77 56.69 5.61 36.33
C LYS A 77 56.49 4.12 36.64
N THR A 78 57.05 3.62 37.75
CA THR A 78 56.86 2.22 38.15
C THR A 78 55.39 1.92 38.46
N ARG A 79 54.70 2.82 39.17
CA ARG A 79 53.28 2.66 39.48
C ARG A 79 52.38 2.71 38.24
N ILE A 80 52.68 3.59 37.28
CA ILE A 80 51.95 3.65 35.99
C ILE A 80 52.13 2.32 35.24
N GLN A 81 53.35 1.79 35.20
CA GLN A 81 53.62 0.50 34.57
C GLN A 81 52.82 -0.62 35.23
N ASP A 82 52.80 -0.69 36.56
CA ASP A 82 52.01 -1.67 37.30
C ASP A 82 50.51 -1.55 36.98
N LEU A 83 49.97 -0.31 36.98
CA LEU A 83 48.57 -0.05 36.63
C LEU A 83 48.23 -0.48 35.20
N HIS A 84 49.11 -0.23 34.23
CA HIS A 84 48.93 -0.71 32.85
C HIS A 84 48.88 -2.24 32.78
N THR A 85 49.72 -2.95 33.55
CA THR A 85 49.67 -4.42 33.56
C THR A 85 48.37 -4.94 34.16
N VAL A 86 47.85 -4.29 35.20
CA VAL A 86 46.57 -4.65 35.82
C VAL A 86 45.42 -4.36 34.84
N LEU A 87 45.40 -3.17 34.24
CA LEU A 87 44.37 -2.77 33.27
C LEU A 87 44.29 -3.76 32.11
N HIS A 88 45.43 -4.07 31.49
CA HIS A 88 45.48 -5.03 30.37
C HIS A 88 44.96 -6.41 30.78
N ARG A 89 45.34 -6.91 31.96
CA ARG A 89 44.83 -8.20 32.47
C ARG A 89 43.33 -8.17 32.72
N THR A 90 42.80 -7.07 33.24
CA THR A 90 41.34 -6.93 33.47
C THR A 90 40.56 -6.82 32.18
N GLU A 91 41.07 -6.10 31.18
CA GLU A 91 40.46 -6.01 29.87
C GLU A 91 40.43 -7.36 29.16
N ASP A 92 41.53 -8.10 29.21
CA ASP A 92 41.60 -9.43 28.59
C ASP A 92 40.63 -10.40 29.25
N TYR A 93 40.54 -10.37 30.58
CA TYR A 93 39.56 -11.17 31.30
C TYR A 93 38.13 -10.78 30.91
N LEU A 94 37.82 -9.49 30.84
CA LEU A 94 36.51 -9.00 30.43
C LEU A 94 36.18 -9.40 28.99
N ARG A 95 37.12 -9.26 28.04
CA ARG A 95 36.98 -9.71 26.64
C ARG A 95 36.68 -11.21 26.57
N GLN A 96 37.39 -12.05 27.34
CA GLN A 96 37.15 -13.49 27.36
C GLN A 96 35.75 -13.84 27.88
N VAL A 97 35.30 -13.18 28.94
CA VAL A 97 33.94 -13.36 29.47
C VAL A 97 32.90 -12.89 28.45
N LEU A 98 33.13 -11.75 27.80
CA LEU A 98 32.21 -11.17 26.82
C LEU A 98 32.09 -12.04 25.57
N MET A 99 33.20 -12.66 25.13
CA MET A 99 33.19 -13.64 24.03
C MET A 99 32.39 -14.89 24.39
N LYS A 100 32.58 -15.46 25.59
CA LYS A 100 31.79 -16.61 26.05
C LYS A 100 30.31 -16.26 26.22
N ALA A 101 30.02 -15.06 26.71
CA ALA A 101 28.65 -14.57 26.84
C ALA A 101 28.01 -14.37 25.47
N SER A 102 28.69 -13.74 24.51
CA SER A 102 28.12 -13.42 23.20
C SER A 102 27.72 -14.65 22.40
N GLU A 103 28.47 -15.76 22.53
CA GLU A 103 28.13 -17.05 21.90
C GLU A 103 26.80 -17.61 22.42
N SER A 104 26.52 -17.47 23.71
CA SER A 104 25.35 -18.08 24.34
C SER A 104 24.13 -17.15 24.36
N VAL A 105 24.32 -15.84 24.56
CA VAL A 105 23.25 -14.84 24.78
C VAL A 105 22.13 -14.93 23.73
N TYR A 106 22.47 -15.12 22.46
CA TYR A 106 21.47 -15.24 21.39
C TYR A 106 20.47 -16.39 21.64
N THR A 107 20.96 -17.55 22.09
CA THR A 107 20.12 -18.72 22.38
C THR A 107 19.23 -18.49 23.61
N TRP A 108 19.79 -17.90 24.68
CA TRP A 108 19.06 -17.58 25.91
C TRP A 108 17.95 -16.57 25.66
N VAL A 109 18.21 -15.51 24.89
CA VAL A 109 17.20 -14.51 24.52
C VAL A 109 16.03 -15.16 23.80
N ILE A 110 16.29 -16.08 22.86
CA ILE A 110 15.23 -16.80 22.14
C ILE A 110 14.42 -17.68 23.10
N GLN A 111 15.06 -18.39 24.02
CA GLN A 111 14.38 -19.24 25.00
C GLN A 111 13.48 -18.40 25.91
N VAL A 112 13.99 -17.31 26.48
CA VAL A 112 13.23 -16.40 27.34
C VAL A 112 12.05 -15.80 26.58
N LYS A 113 12.26 -15.36 25.34
CA LYS A 113 11.19 -14.83 24.46
C LYS A 113 10.10 -15.89 24.21
N LYS A 114 10.46 -17.14 23.90
CA LYS A 114 9.51 -18.24 23.71
C LYS A 114 8.73 -18.56 24.99
N ILE A 115 9.41 -18.65 26.13
CA ILE A 115 8.79 -18.92 27.44
C ILE A 115 7.81 -17.81 27.82
N LYS A 116 8.21 -16.54 27.67
CA LYS A 116 7.34 -15.38 27.91
C LYS A 116 6.07 -15.44 27.05
N ALA A 117 6.19 -15.80 25.78
CA ALA A 117 5.05 -15.94 24.87
C ALA A 117 4.09 -17.06 25.31
N ILE A 118 4.62 -18.19 25.79
CA ILE A 118 3.80 -19.29 26.33
C ILE A 118 3.05 -18.84 27.58
N TYR A 119 3.72 -18.19 28.54
CA TYR A 119 3.07 -17.68 29.75
C TYR A 119 2.00 -16.64 29.45
N TYR A 120 2.22 -15.79 28.44
CA TYR A 120 1.22 -14.83 28.00
C TYR A 120 -0.06 -15.53 27.49
N ILE A 121 0.06 -16.61 26.71
CA ILE A 121 -1.10 -17.39 26.26
C ILE A 121 -1.77 -18.13 27.41
N LEU A 122 -1.00 -18.72 28.33
CA LEU A 122 -1.56 -19.38 29.52
C LEU A 122 -2.36 -18.41 30.40
N ASN A 123 -1.97 -17.14 30.46
CA ASN A 123 -2.68 -16.10 31.20
C ASN A 123 -4.04 -15.72 30.55
N LEU A 124 -4.25 -16.03 29.27
CA LEU A 124 -5.54 -15.83 28.59
C LEU A 124 -6.52 -17.00 28.82
N CYS A 125 -6.05 -18.12 29.37
CA CYS A 125 -6.88 -19.29 29.65
C CYS A 125 -7.65 -19.12 30.95
N SER A 126 -8.86 -19.71 31.01
CA SER A 126 -9.61 -19.81 32.26
C SER A 126 -9.14 -21.02 33.07
N LEU A 127 -9.07 -20.87 34.40
CA LEU A 127 -8.62 -21.91 35.31
C LEU A 127 -9.81 -22.59 35.97
N ASP A 128 -9.93 -23.91 35.79
CA ASP A 128 -10.88 -24.74 36.52
C ASP A 128 -10.21 -25.27 37.79
N VAL A 129 -10.62 -24.72 38.94
CA VAL A 129 -10.06 -25.06 40.26
C VAL A 129 -10.34 -26.51 40.64
N THR A 130 -11.44 -27.10 40.13
CA THR A 130 -11.87 -28.44 40.53
C THR A 130 -11.01 -29.54 39.94
N ASN A 131 -10.77 -29.46 38.62
CA ASN A 131 -10.00 -30.47 37.89
C ASN A 131 -8.53 -30.08 37.71
N LYS A 132 -8.10 -28.93 38.25
CA LYS A 132 -6.76 -28.34 38.01
C LYS A 132 -6.43 -28.25 36.50
N CYS A 133 -7.45 -28.03 35.68
CA CYS A 133 -7.33 -27.99 34.23
C CYS A 133 -7.45 -26.54 33.74
N LEU A 134 -6.82 -26.24 32.61
CA LEU A 134 -6.97 -24.97 31.91
C LEU A 134 -7.96 -25.16 30.77
N ILE A 135 -8.97 -24.29 30.70
CA ILE A 135 -9.96 -24.26 29.63
C ILE A 135 -9.66 -23.05 28.75
N ALA A 136 -9.48 -23.30 27.46
CA ALA A 136 -9.19 -22.28 26.46
C ALA A 136 -10.17 -22.40 25.30
N GLU A 137 -10.75 -21.28 24.90
CA GLU A 137 -11.53 -21.16 23.68
C GLU A 137 -10.63 -20.62 22.58
N VAL A 138 -10.55 -21.32 21.45
CA VAL A 138 -9.61 -21.00 20.38
C VAL A 138 -10.30 -21.05 19.02
N TRP A 139 -10.07 -20.01 18.21
CA TRP A 139 -10.43 -20.01 16.80
C TRP A 139 -9.46 -20.90 16.02
N CYS A 140 -9.97 -21.99 15.45
CA CYS A 140 -9.20 -22.90 14.61
C CYS A 140 -9.90 -23.09 13.25
N PRO A 141 -9.18 -23.05 12.12
CA PRO A 141 -9.74 -23.37 10.82
C PRO A 141 -10.28 -24.81 10.81
N VAL A 142 -11.48 -25.00 10.25
CA VAL A 142 -12.16 -26.32 10.24
C VAL A 142 -11.31 -27.40 9.58
N ASN A 143 -10.52 -27.05 8.56
CA ASN A 143 -9.65 -27.97 7.84
C ASN A 143 -8.44 -28.44 8.68
N ASP A 144 -8.03 -27.67 9.68
CA ASP A 144 -6.80 -27.90 10.44
C ASP A 144 -7.07 -28.54 11.82
N ILE A 145 -8.34 -28.83 12.16
CA ILE A 145 -8.75 -29.47 13.42
C ILE A 145 -8.08 -30.84 13.60
N ALA A 146 -7.92 -31.61 12.53
CA ALA A 146 -7.26 -32.92 12.59
C ALA A 146 -5.78 -32.80 12.99
N ASN A 147 -5.09 -31.76 12.53
CA ASN A 147 -3.70 -31.50 12.87
C ASN A 147 -3.57 -31.03 14.32
N LEU A 148 -4.50 -30.19 14.79
CA LEU A 148 -4.55 -29.76 16.19
C LEU A 148 -4.74 -30.95 17.14
N ARG A 149 -5.66 -31.86 16.82
CA ARG A 149 -5.90 -33.06 17.62
C ARG A 149 -4.65 -33.95 17.72
N ARG A 150 -3.96 -34.18 16.59
CA ARG A 150 -2.69 -34.92 16.59
C ARG A 150 -1.62 -34.25 17.45
N ALA A 151 -1.44 -32.93 17.33
CA ALA A 151 -0.46 -32.20 18.13
C ALA A 151 -0.75 -32.28 19.65
N LEU A 152 -2.03 -32.29 20.04
CA LEU A 152 -2.45 -32.47 21.43
C LEU A 152 -2.22 -33.90 21.93
N GLU A 153 -2.52 -34.90 21.11
CA GLU A 153 -2.25 -36.31 21.39
C GLU A 153 -0.75 -36.54 21.55
N GLU A 154 0.09 -36.05 20.62
CA GLU A 154 1.56 -36.09 20.72
C GLU A 154 2.07 -35.39 21.97
N GLY A 155 1.54 -34.20 22.31
CA GLY A 155 1.91 -33.45 23.51
C GLY A 155 1.58 -34.19 24.81
N SER A 156 0.51 -34.99 24.82
CA SER A 156 0.13 -35.84 25.96
C SER A 156 1.07 -37.04 26.10
N VAL A 157 1.38 -37.72 24.99
CA VAL A 157 2.23 -38.93 24.98
C VAL A 157 3.69 -38.60 25.31
N ARG A 158 4.22 -37.47 24.81
CA ARG A 158 5.63 -37.11 25.02
C ARG A 158 5.95 -36.76 26.47
N LYS A 159 4.96 -36.25 27.23
CA LYS A 159 5.08 -36.06 28.68
C LYS A 159 5.15 -37.38 29.44
N LEU A 160 4.51 -38.43 28.93
CA LEU A 160 4.54 -39.77 29.52
C LEU A 160 5.92 -40.44 29.39
N SER A 161 6.67 -40.17 28.32
CA SER A 161 7.97 -40.82 28.06
C SER A 161 9.21 -40.04 28.56
N SER A 162 9.08 -38.74 28.81
CA SER A 162 10.24 -37.86 29.10
C SER A 162 10.48 -37.61 30.59
N TRP A 163 9.58 -37.99 31.49
CA TRP A 163 9.74 -37.76 32.92
C TRP A 163 9.93 -39.06 33.68
N THR A 164 11.17 -39.54 33.64
CA THR A 164 11.67 -40.63 34.47
C THR A 164 11.85 -40.12 35.91
N TYR A 165 11.06 -40.70 36.83
CA TYR A 165 11.01 -40.54 38.30
C TYR A 165 10.45 -39.20 38.87
N SER A 166 9.19 -39.21 39.37
CA SER A 166 8.80 -38.77 40.74
C SER A 166 7.27 -38.57 40.96
N ILE A 167 6.59 -39.53 41.60
CA ILE A 167 5.65 -39.34 42.74
C ILE A 167 4.32 -38.54 42.58
N PHE A 168 3.92 -38.01 41.41
CA PHE A 168 2.54 -37.50 41.24
C PHE A 168 1.84 -38.04 39.99
N ASP A 169 0.99 -39.04 40.21
CA ASP A 169 0.24 -39.84 39.25
C ASP A 169 -0.98 -39.10 38.65
N PHE A 170 -0.80 -37.85 38.19
CA PHE A 170 -1.91 -36.96 37.77
C PHE A 170 -1.96 -36.63 36.26
N ALA A 171 -1.17 -37.27 35.40
CA ALA A 171 -1.12 -36.93 33.98
C ALA A 171 -1.89 -37.90 33.04
N THR A 172 -3.00 -38.48 33.51
CA THR A 172 -3.82 -39.41 32.71
C THR A 172 -4.98 -38.75 31.97
N VAL A 173 -5.19 -37.43 32.10
CA VAL A 173 -6.30 -36.75 31.41
C VAL A 173 -5.92 -36.53 29.94
N PRO A 174 -6.58 -37.20 28.96
CA PRO A 174 -6.36 -36.91 27.56
C PRO A 174 -6.79 -35.48 27.25
N SER A 175 -5.94 -34.72 26.58
CA SER A 175 -6.32 -33.43 26.02
C SER A 175 -7.40 -33.65 24.97
N PHE A 176 -8.62 -33.19 25.24
CA PHE A 176 -9.74 -33.32 24.30
C PHE A 176 -10.11 -31.95 23.72
N VAL A 177 -10.53 -31.96 22.47
CA VAL A 177 -11.04 -30.77 21.75
C VAL A 177 -12.51 -31.00 21.46
N ASN A 178 -13.35 -30.06 21.86
CA ASN A 178 -14.77 -30.08 21.55
C ASN A 178 -15.16 -28.88 20.67
N ARG A 179 -16.11 -29.08 19.76
CA ARG A 179 -16.63 -28.00 18.91
C ARG A 179 -17.83 -27.36 19.60
N ILE A 180 -17.72 -26.07 19.88
CA ILE A 180 -18.78 -25.29 20.52
C ILE A 180 -19.46 -24.41 19.45
N PRO A 181 -20.80 -24.43 19.34
CA PRO A 181 -21.51 -23.45 18.52
C PRO A 181 -21.51 -22.10 19.24
N THR A 182 -21.01 -21.05 18.58
CA THR A 182 -21.07 -19.66 19.07
C THR A 182 -21.80 -18.77 18.07
N SER A 183 -22.36 -17.67 18.57
CA SER A 183 -22.94 -16.58 17.78
C SER A 183 -21.92 -15.50 17.42
N ASP A 184 -20.71 -15.56 17.98
CA ASP A 184 -19.67 -14.55 17.75
C ASP A 184 -19.11 -14.64 16.33
N THR A 185 -18.72 -13.49 15.77
CA THR A 185 -18.14 -13.42 14.43
C THR A 185 -16.71 -13.96 14.46
N PRO A 186 -16.41 -15.06 13.74
CA PRO A 186 -15.06 -15.60 13.68
C PRO A 186 -14.11 -14.70 12.88
N PRO A 187 -12.80 -14.74 13.17
CA PRO A 187 -11.80 -14.03 12.38
C PRO A 187 -11.67 -14.59 10.95
N SER A 188 -11.31 -13.75 9.99
CA SER A 188 -11.12 -14.13 8.60
C SER A 188 -9.70 -14.59 8.33
N LEU A 189 -9.57 -15.80 7.77
CA LEU A 189 -8.31 -16.38 7.33
C LEU A 189 -8.31 -16.51 5.81
N ILE A 190 -7.32 -15.88 5.17
CA ILE A 190 -7.07 -16.01 3.74
C ILE A 190 -5.73 -16.71 3.56
N ARG A 191 -5.74 -17.88 2.91
CA ARG A 191 -4.51 -18.62 2.61
C ARG A 191 -3.80 -17.94 1.44
N THR A 192 -2.63 -17.36 1.72
CA THR A 192 -1.81 -16.67 0.72
C THR A 192 -0.64 -17.53 0.28
N ASN A 193 -0.34 -17.51 -1.02
CA ASN A 193 0.91 -18.01 -1.58
C ASN A 193 1.94 -16.87 -1.65
N LYS A 194 3.20 -17.20 -1.96
CA LYS A 194 4.27 -16.20 -2.14
C LYS A 194 3.90 -15.09 -3.15
N PHE A 195 3.14 -15.44 -4.18
CA PHE A 195 2.68 -14.51 -5.21
C PHE A 195 1.53 -13.62 -4.71
N THR A 196 0.55 -14.20 -4.01
CA THR A 196 -0.67 -13.49 -3.61
C THR A 196 -0.52 -12.70 -2.31
N SER A 197 0.53 -12.95 -1.52
CA SER A 197 0.74 -12.28 -0.23
C SER A 197 0.89 -10.76 -0.35
N GLY A 198 1.62 -10.28 -1.38
CA GLY A 198 1.78 -8.84 -1.61
C GLY A 198 0.46 -8.16 -1.95
N PHE A 199 -0.32 -8.74 -2.89
CA PHE A 199 -1.64 -8.21 -3.26
C PHE A 199 -2.62 -8.26 -2.09
N GLN A 200 -2.61 -9.33 -1.29
CA GLN A 200 -3.43 -9.42 -0.09
C GLN A 200 -3.05 -8.36 0.94
N GLY A 201 -1.75 -8.05 1.11
CA GLY A 201 -1.30 -6.98 1.99
C GLY A 201 -1.88 -5.61 1.62
N ILE A 202 -1.99 -5.29 0.31
CA ILE A 202 -2.61 -4.04 -0.16
C ILE A 202 -4.11 -4.02 0.11
N VAL A 203 -4.80 -5.16 -0.03
CA VAL A 203 -6.24 -5.25 0.27
C VAL A 203 -6.50 -5.13 1.78
N ASP A 204 -5.72 -5.85 2.60
CA ASP A 204 -5.80 -5.82 4.05
C ASP A 204 -5.52 -4.42 4.64
N ALA A 205 -4.71 -3.60 3.95
CA ALA A 205 -4.38 -2.24 4.37
C ALA A 205 -5.59 -1.28 4.31
N TYR A 206 -6.57 -1.54 3.44
CA TYR A 206 -7.82 -0.78 3.43
C TYR A 206 -8.75 -1.21 4.57
N GLY A 207 -8.85 -2.51 4.79
CA GLY A 207 -9.67 -3.12 5.83
C GLY A 207 -9.72 -4.62 5.64
N VAL A 208 -10.09 -5.35 6.69
CA VAL A 208 -10.12 -6.81 6.66
C VAL A 208 -11.53 -7.28 6.34
N GLY A 209 -11.65 -8.28 5.46
CA GLY A 209 -12.96 -8.74 4.98
C GLY A 209 -13.74 -9.44 6.07
N ASN A 210 -15.07 -9.31 6.01
CA ASN A 210 -15.97 -10.04 6.89
C ASN A 210 -15.87 -11.55 6.65
N TYR A 211 -16.28 -12.34 7.66
CA TYR A 211 -16.21 -13.79 7.57
C TYR A 211 -17.03 -14.32 6.39
N ARG A 212 -16.36 -15.02 5.47
CA ARG A 212 -16.91 -15.56 4.21
C ARG A 212 -17.49 -14.51 3.26
N GLU A 213 -16.94 -13.30 3.26
CA GLU A 213 -17.15 -12.30 2.21
C GLU A 213 -16.27 -12.61 0.99
N VAL A 214 -16.67 -12.15 -0.21
CA VAL A 214 -15.85 -12.25 -1.42
C VAL A 214 -14.57 -11.43 -1.25
N ASN A 215 -13.42 -12.09 -1.38
CA ASN A 215 -12.11 -11.44 -1.32
C ASN A 215 -11.86 -10.64 -2.62
N PRO A 216 -11.51 -9.34 -2.54
CA PRO A 216 -11.09 -8.55 -3.71
C PRO A 216 -9.76 -9.02 -4.33
N ALA A 217 -8.88 -9.66 -3.54
CA ALA A 217 -7.49 -9.91 -3.93
C ALA A 217 -7.30 -10.66 -5.27
N PRO A 218 -8.07 -11.71 -5.60
CA PRO A 218 -7.95 -12.42 -6.88
C PRO A 218 -8.16 -11.51 -8.09
N PHE A 219 -9.06 -10.54 -7.99
CA PHE A 219 -9.34 -9.58 -9.06
C PHE A 219 -8.26 -8.51 -9.13
N THR A 220 -7.84 -8.00 -7.97
CA THR A 220 -6.77 -6.99 -7.90
C THR A 220 -5.45 -7.47 -8.48
N ILE A 221 -5.16 -8.78 -8.49
CA ILE A 221 -3.94 -9.33 -9.11
C ILE A 221 -3.79 -8.90 -10.58
N ILE A 222 -4.90 -8.78 -11.31
CA ILE A 222 -4.91 -8.43 -12.74
C ILE A 222 -5.32 -6.98 -12.94
N THR A 223 -6.41 -6.54 -12.30
CA THR A 223 -6.97 -5.19 -12.53
C THR A 223 -6.05 -4.09 -12.02
N PHE A 224 -5.32 -4.32 -10.91
CA PHE A 224 -4.44 -3.33 -10.34
C PHE A 224 -3.24 -3.00 -11.26
N PRO A 225 -2.43 -3.99 -11.68
CA PRO A 225 -1.37 -3.73 -12.64
C PRO A 225 -1.86 -3.19 -13.99
N PHE A 226 -3.05 -3.58 -14.43
CA PHE A 226 -3.64 -3.08 -15.68
C PHE A 226 -4.01 -1.59 -15.60
N LEU A 227 -4.70 -1.15 -14.55
CA LEU A 227 -5.03 0.28 -14.39
C LEU A 227 -3.76 1.14 -14.22
N PHE A 228 -2.77 0.62 -13.50
CA PHE A 228 -1.45 1.23 -13.43
C PHE A 228 -0.82 1.40 -14.82
N ALA A 229 -0.83 0.35 -15.64
CA ALA A 229 -0.27 0.36 -16.98
C ALA A 229 -0.96 1.34 -17.94
N VAL A 230 -2.27 1.61 -17.75
CA VAL A 230 -2.98 2.64 -18.54
C VAL A 230 -2.48 4.04 -18.20
N MET A 231 -2.12 4.30 -16.93
CA MET A 231 -1.53 5.56 -16.47
C MET A 231 -0.06 5.70 -16.86
N PHE A 232 0.70 4.61 -16.76
CA PHE A 232 2.15 4.55 -16.97
C PHE A 232 2.50 3.83 -18.29
N GLY A 233 1.75 4.10 -19.35
CA GLY A 233 1.91 3.38 -20.62
C GLY A 233 3.09 3.89 -21.45
N ASP A 234 4.31 3.41 -21.16
CA ASP A 234 5.50 3.58 -21.99
C ASP A 234 6.25 2.23 -22.08
N LEU A 235 6.57 1.81 -23.32
CA LEU A 235 7.27 0.56 -23.57
C LEU A 235 8.67 0.54 -22.94
N GLY A 236 9.40 1.66 -23.03
CA GLY A 236 10.77 1.77 -22.56
C GLY A 236 10.85 1.74 -21.04
N HIS A 237 10.02 2.56 -20.38
CA HIS A 237 9.96 2.60 -18.92
C HIS A 237 9.43 1.28 -18.34
N GLY A 238 8.40 0.69 -18.97
CA GLY A 238 7.86 -0.62 -18.58
C GLY A 238 8.91 -1.73 -18.66
N LEU A 239 9.76 -1.72 -19.69
CA LEU A 239 10.87 -2.68 -19.83
C LEU A 239 11.89 -2.55 -18.70
N ILE A 240 12.32 -1.33 -18.37
CA ILE A 240 13.26 -1.09 -17.26
C ILE A 240 12.67 -1.58 -15.93
N MET A 241 11.40 -1.27 -15.68
CA MET A 241 10.68 -1.69 -14.48
C MET A 241 10.55 -3.21 -14.40
N ALA A 242 10.21 -3.88 -15.51
CA ALA A 242 10.09 -5.33 -15.59
C ALA A 242 11.45 -6.02 -15.36
N LEU A 243 12.54 -5.50 -15.94
CA LEU A 243 13.89 -6.02 -15.73
C LEU A 243 14.34 -5.89 -14.27
N PHE A 244 14.08 -4.73 -13.65
CA PHE A 244 14.39 -4.53 -12.23
C PHE A 244 13.59 -5.48 -11.32
N ALA A 245 12.30 -5.66 -11.59
CA ALA A 245 11.46 -6.59 -10.84
C ALA A 245 11.89 -8.05 -11.05
N PHE A 246 12.22 -8.42 -12.28
CA PHE A 246 12.72 -9.76 -12.61
C PHE A 246 14.04 -10.06 -11.89
N TRP A 247 14.94 -9.06 -11.82
CA TRP A 247 16.18 -9.15 -11.04
C TRP A 247 15.89 -9.44 -9.55
N MET A 248 14.94 -8.73 -8.93
CA MET A 248 14.55 -9.00 -7.53
C MET A 248 13.96 -10.41 -7.33
N VAL A 249 13.21 -10.92 -8.31
CA VAL A 249 12.62 -12.28 -8.25
C VAL A 249 13.69 -13.36 -8.37
N LEU A 250 14.69 -13.18 -9.24
CA LEU A 250 15.80 -14.13 -9.39
C LEU A 250 16.65 -14.26 -8.12
N TYR A 251 16.89 -13.15 -7.42
CA TYR A 251 17.72 -13.12 -6.22
C TYR A 251 16.96 -13.36 -4.90
N GLU A 252 15.75 -13.94 -4.95
CA GLU A 252 14.91 -14.19 -3.76
C GLU A 252 15.60 -15.03 -2.67
N ASN A 253 16.44 -15.98 -3.05
CA ASN A 253 17.09 -16.91 -2.11
C ASN A 253 18.30 -16.29 -1.37
N ASN A 254 18.73 -15.08 -1.74
CA ASN A 254 19.89 -14.45 -1.12
C ASN A 254 19.54 -13.85 0.24
N ARG A 255 20.07 -14.45 1.31
CA ARG A 255 19.86 -14.02 2.72
C ARG A 255 20.20 -12.54 2.96
N LYS A 256 21.21 -12.00 2.27
CA LYS A 256 21.64 -10.58 2.38
C LYS A 256 20.56 -9.60 1.92
N LEU A 257 19.79 -9.94 0.88
CA LEU A 257 18.77 -9.05 0.32
C LEU A 257 17.51 -9.00 1.19
N LYS A 258 17.21 -10.14 1.86
CA LYS A 258 16.07 -10.30 2.76
C LYS A 258 16.25 -9.63 4.12
N ASN A 259 17.50 -9.47 4.58
CA ASN A 259 17.84 -8.96 5.91
C ASN A 259 18.46 -7.55 5.84
N THR A 260 17.96 -6.71 4.93
CA THR A 260 18.42 -5.33 4.80
C THR A 260 17.74 -4.45 5.86
N ARG A 261 18.49 -3.52 6.47
CA ARG A 261 17.95 -2.56 7.46
C ARG A 261 17.07 -1.46 6.83
N ASN A 262 17.14 -1.29 5.50
CA ASN A 262 16.39 -0.26 4.80
C ASN A 262 14.92 -0.67 4.68
N GLU A 263 14.04 0.00 5.43
CA GLU A 263 12.59 -0.25 5.43
C GLU A 263 11.97 -0.09 4.03
N ILE A 264 12.44 0.89 3.27
CA ILE A 264 12.02 1.13 1.89
C ILE A 264 12.34 -0.11 1.04
N TRP A 265 13.55 -0.64 1.15
CA TRP A 265 13.95 -1.83 0.41
C TRP A 265 13.08 -3.04 0.73
N ASN A 266 12.78 -3.27 2.02
CA ASN A 266 11.94 -4.37 2.46
C ASN A 266 10.52 -4.25 1.89
N THR A 267 9.95 -3.04 1.89
CA THR A 267 8.64 -2.76 1.30
C THR A 267 8.61 -3.08 -0.20
N PHE A 268 9.63 -2.65 -0.95
CA PHE A 268 9.74 -2.96 -2.39
C PHE A 268 9.94 -4.46 -2.65
N PHE A 269 10.71 -5.14 -1.80
CA PHE A 269 10.99 -6.57 -1.92
C PHE A 269 9.77 -7.46 -1.64
N GLU A 270 8.93 -7.07 -0.67
CA GLU A 270 7.63 -7.70 -0.44
C GLU A 270 6.69 -7.55 -1.64
N GLY A 271 6.74 -6.40 -2.31
CA GLY A 271 5.95 -6.07 -3.51
C GLY A 271 6.52 -6.56 -4.84
N ARG A 272 7.57 -7.39 -4.88
CA ARG A 272 8.31 -7.74 -6.12
C ARG A 272 7.44 -8.28 -7.26
N TYR A 273 6.46 -9.12 -6.97
CA TYR A 273 5.55 -9.67 -7.98
C TYR A 273 4.56 -8.63 -8.52
N ILE A 274 4.21 -7.63 -7.71
CA ILE A 274 3.34 -6.53 -8.11
C ILE A 274 4.06 -5.68 -9.13
N ILE A 275 5.32 -5.30 -8.85
CA ILE A 275 6.16 -4.51 -9.75
C ILE A 275 6.41 -5.26 -11.06
N LEU A 276 6.63 -6.58 -10.99
CA LEU A 276 6.79 -7.41 -12.19
C LEU A 276 5.54 -7.36 -13.08
N MET A 277 4.35 -7.56 -12.50
CA MET A 277 3.10 -7.49 -13.25
C MET A 277 2.84 -6.09 -13.81
N MET A 278 3.12 -5.04 -13.03
CA MET A 278 3.01 -3.65 -13.49
C MET A 278 3.92 -3.36 -14.69
N GLY A 279 5.17 -3.81 -14.66
CA GLY A 279 6.10 -3.67 -15.78
C GLY A 279 5.64 -4.42 -17.03
N LEU A 280 5.16 -5.67 -16.89
CA LEU A 280 4.66 -6.45 -18.02
C LEU A 280 3.40 -5.84 -18.66
N PHE A 281 2.45 -5.38 -17.86
CA PHE A 281 1.27 -4.68 -18.40
C PHE A 281 1.64 -3.32 -18.98
N SER A 282 2.61 -2.60 -18.41
CA SER A 282 3.13 -1.34 -18.94
C SER A 282 3.79 -1.51 -20.31
N ILE A 283 4.50 -2.62 -20.54
CA ILE A 283 5.02 -2.99 -21.87
C ILE A 283 3.85 -3.18 -22.86
N TYR A 284 2.81 -3.91 -22.45
CA TYR A 284 1.63 -4.14 -23.28
C TYR A 284 0.91 -2.82 -23.63
N THR A 285 0.62 -1.97 -22.65
CA THR A 285 -0.06 -0.68 -22.89
C THR A 285 0.85 0.29 -23.65
N GLY A 286 2.16 0.28 -23.42
CA GLY A 286 3.14 1.03 -24.20
C GLY A 286 3.15 0.67 -25.68
N LEU A 287 3.00 -0.61 -26.02
CA LEU A 287 2.81 -1.05 -27.40
C LEU A 287 1.47 -0.58 -28.00
N ILE A 288 0.40 -0.58 -27.22
CA ILE A 288 -0.92 -0.09 -27.66
C ILE A 288 -0.90 1.43 -27.89
N TYR A 289 -0.23 2.19 -27.01
CA TYR A 289 -0.03 3.63 -27.23
C TYR A 289 0.99 3.93 -28.32
N ASN A 290 1.81 2.94 -28.69
CA ASN A 290 2.91 3.08 -29.64
C ASN A 290 3.91 4.17 -29.22
N ASP A 291 4.26 4.19 -27.93
CA ASP A 291 5.22 5.12 -27.33
C ASP A 291 6.36 4.34 -26.64
N CYS A 292 7.59 4.65 -27.03
CA CYS A 292 8.84 4.15 -26.47
C CYS A 292 9.80 5.33 -26.24
N PHE A 293 10.00 5.75 -24.99
CA PHE A 293 10.81 6.94 -24.64
C PHE A 293 10.42 8.19 -25.47
N SER A 294 9.12 8.46 -25.61
CA SER A 294 8.51 9.52 -26.46
C SER A 294 8.55 9.31 -27.98
N LYS A 295 9.07 8.18 -28.47
CA LYS A 295 9.18 7.89 -29.91
C LYS A 295 8.29 6.72 -30.30
N SER A 296 7.75 6.77 -31.50
CA SER A 296 6.82 5.76 -32.02
C SER A 296 7.56 4.71 -32.85
N LEU A 297 7.08 3.47 -32.80
CA LEU A 297 7.65 2.35 -33.55
C LEU A 297 6.88 2.13 -34.85
N ASN A 298 7.59 2.16 -35.98
CA ASN A 298 6.99 1.86 -37.28
C ASN A 298 7.17 0.37 -37.64
N ILE A 299 6.24 -0.47 -37.16
CA ILE A 299 6.32 -1.95 -37.32
C ILE A 299 5.56 -2.42 -38.56
N PHE A 300 4.32 -1.95 -38.76
CA PHE A 300 3.42 -2.44 -39.82
C PHE A 300 3.28 -1.48 -41.03
N GLY A 301 3.98 -0.34 -41.02
CA GLY A 301 3.77 0.75 -41.98
C GLY A 301 2.56 1.63 -41.62
N SER A 302 2.63 2.93 -41.90
CA SER A 302 1.54 3.86 -41.57
C SER A 302 0.31 3.64 -42.45
N GLY A 303 -0.88 3.71 -41.86
CA GLY A 303 -2.15 3.70 -42.59
C GLY A 303 -2.39 4.98 -43.38
N TRP A 304 -1.64 6.03 -43.06
CA TRP A 304 -1.61 7.30 -43.76
C TRP A 304 -0.56 7.33 -44.87
N SER A 305 -0.93 7.83 -46.04
CA SER A 305 -0.09 7.91 -47.22
C SER A 305 -0.06 9.32 -47.80
N VAL A 306 1.07 10.00 -47.61
CA VAL A 306 1.30 11.37 -48.12
C VAL A 306 1.32 11.41 -49.66
N LYS A 307 1.79 10.34 -50.32
CA LYS A 307 1.92 10.28 -51.79
C LYS A 307 0.60 10.51 -52.52
N ALA A 308 -0.51 10.04 -51.93
CA ALA A 308 -1.84 10.18 -52.54
C ALA A 308 -2.28 11.64 -52.68
N MET A 309 -1.76 12.54 -51.84
CA MET A 309 -2.10 13.96 -51.88
C MET A 309 -1.46 14.69 -53.07
N PHE A 310 -0.25 14.27 -53.47
CA PHE A 310 0.39 14.73 -54.70
C PHE A 310 -0.26 14.12 -55.95
N THR A 311 -0.65 12.84 -55.88
CA THR A 311 -1.34 12.15 -56.99
C THR A 311 -2.74 12.71 -57.26
N ALA A 312 -3.42 13.21 -56.23
CA ALA A 312 -4.73 13.85 -56.34
C ALA A 312 -4.64 15.35 -56.74
N GLU A 313 -3.45 15.87 -57.08
CA GLU A 313 -3.18 17.27 -57.44
C GLU A 313 -3.58 18.33 -56.40
N MET A 314 -3.87 17.91 -55.16
CA MET A 314 -4.24 18.82 -54.07
C MET A 314 -3.04 19.56 -53.49
N TRP A 315 -1.83 18.97 -53.58
CA TRP A 315 -0.58 19.62 -53.21
C TRP A 315 0.32 19.77 -54.43
N LYS A 316 0.80 20.99 -54.67
CA LYS A 316 1.85 21.27 -55.66
C LYS A 316 3.20 21.38 -54.97
N THR A 317 4.27 21.19 -55.73
CA THR A 317 5.64 21.39 -55.24
C THR A 317 5.88 22.83 -54.75
N ASP A 318 5.16 23.80 -55.30
CA ASP A 318 5.24 25.21 -54.91
C ASP A 318 4.65 25.46 -53.51
N ASP A 319 3.59 24.73 -53.12
CA ASP A 319 2.96 24.83 -51.80
C ASP A 319 3.89 24.38 -50.66
N LEU A 320 4.82 23.47 -50.96
CA LEU A 320 5.84 23.00 -50.02
C LEU A 320 6.84 24.11 -49.66
N SER A 321 7.08 25.05 -50.57
CA SER A 321 7.98 26.19 -50.35
C SER A 321 7.31 27.33 -49.59
N GLY A 322 5.98 27.50 -49.75
CA GLY A 322 5.22 28.59 -49.14
C GLY A 322 4.65 28.29 -47.75
N ASN A 323 4.28 27.02 -47.47
CA ASN A 323 3.55 26.67 -46.25
C ASN A 323 4.36 25.79 -45.29
N ARG A 324 4.56 26.28 -44.06
CA ARG A 324 5.22 25.52 -42.99
C ARG A 324 4.37 24.39 -42.41
N PHE A 325 3.04 24.48 -42.52
CA PHE A 325 2.10 23.48 -42.03
C PHE A 325 1.18 23.04 -43.16
N LEU A 326 1.09 21.72 -43.36
CA LEU A 326 0.22 21.09 -44.34
C LEU A 326 -0.76 20.16 -43.60
N THR A 327 -2.00 20.10 -44.08
CA THR A 327 -3.04 19.24 -43.52
C THR A 327 -3.39 18.14 -44.52
N LEU A 328 -3.47 16.91 -44.02
CA LEU A 328 -3.85 15.74 -44.81
C LEU A 328 -5.37 15.60 -44.74
N ASP A 329 -6.04 15.72 -45.89
CA ASP A 329 -7.49 15.54 -45.95
C ASP A 329 -7.85 14.05 -45.98
N PRO A 330 -8.57 13.52 -44.98
CA PRO A 330 -8.93 12.11 -44.91
C PRO A 330 -10.00 11.70 -45.94
N ASN A 331 -10.68 12.65 -46.56
CA ASN A 331 -11.71 12.38 -47.57
C ASN A 331 -11.12 12.04 -48.95
N VAL A 332 -9.86 12.39 -49.20
CA VAL A 332 -9.18 12.10 -50.46
C VAL A 332 -8.82 10.62 -50.54
N THR A 333 -9.17 9.99 -51.67
CA THR A 333 -8.95 8.56 -51.89
C THR A 333 -7.46 8.19 -51.79
N GLY A 334 -7.14 7.22 -50.95
CA GLY A 334 -5.77 6.72 -50.78
C GLY A 334 -4.91 7.47 -49.77
N VAL A 335 -5.38 8.58 -49.20
CA VAL A 335 -4.70 9.28 -48.08
C VAL A 335 -4.79 8.47 -46.79
N PHE A 336 -5.98 7.93 -46.49
CA PHE A 336 -6.20 6.97 -45.41
C PHE A 336 -6.53 5.60 -46.02
N LYS A 337 -5.61 4.63 -45.87
CA LYS A 337 -5.75 3.29 -46.44
C LYS A 337 -6.44 2.30 -45.51
N GLY A 338 -6.55 2.63 -44.22
CA GLY A 338 -7.18 1.81 -43.20
C GLY A 338 -6.58 2.04 -41.81
N PRO A 339 -7.21 1.48 -40.76
CA PRO A 339 -6.70 1.55 -39.40
C PRO A 339 -5.39 0.76 -39.23
N TYR A 340 -4.53 1.23 -38.35
CA TYR A 340 -3.28 0.55 -38.02
C TYR A 340 -3.58 -0.76 -37.26
N PRO A 341 -2.93 -1.90 -37.59
CA PRO A 341 -3.29 -3.21 -37.03
C PRO A 341 -3.14 -3.33 -35.51
N LEU A 342 -2.17 -2.64 -34.90
CA LEU A 342 -1.89 -2.75 -33.46
C LEU A 342 -1.54 -1.38 -32.87
N GLY A 343 -2.44 -0.83 -32.04
CA GLY A 343 -2.19 0.43 -31.34
C GLY A 343 -2.40 1.66 -32.20
N ILE A 344 -1.73 2.75 -31.85
CA ILE A 344 -1.88 4.06 -32.50
C ILE A 344 -0.89 4.18 -33.68
N ASP A 345 -1.34 4.79 -34.78
CA ASP A 345 -0.51 4.97 -35.98
C ASP A 345 0.74 5.83 -35.68
N PRO A 346 1.96 5.39 -36.07
CA PRO A 346 3.20 6.13 -35.84
C PRO A 346 3.20 7.57 -36.40
N ILE A 347 2.42 7.86 -37.45
CA ILE A 347 2.40 9.20 -38.06
C ILE A 347 1.99 10.30 -37.07
N TRP A 348 1.19 9.95 -36.06
CA TRP A 348 0.72 10.90 -35.06
C TRP A 348 1.85 11.47 -34.22
N ASN A 349 2.98 10.80 -34.06
CA ASN A 349 4.09 11.37 -33.30
C ASN A 349 4.75 12.57 -34.01
N LEU A 350 4.71 12.58 -35.35
CA LEU A 350 5.22 13.66 -36.18
C LEU A 350 4.21 14.81 -36.35
N ALA A 351 2.93 14.54 -36.09
CA ALA A 351 1.85 15.49 -36.34
C ALA A 351 1.78 16.60 -35.27
N THR A 352 1.50 17.84 -35.71
CA THR A 352 1.31 18.98 -34.79
C THR A 352 0.02 18.88 -33.98
N ASN A 353 -1.02 18.25 -34.53
CA ASN A 353 -2.33 18.06 -33.90
C ASN A 353 -2.45 16.77 -33.07
N ARG A 354 -1.33 16.10 -32.75
CA ARG A 354 -1.32 14.84 -31.99
C ARG A 354 -2.00 14.93 -30.63
N LEU A 355 -1.83 16.05 -29.92
CA LEU A 355 -2.39 16.22 -28.58
C LEU A 355 -3.91 16.21 -28.61
N THR A 356 -4.53 16.85 -29.61
CA THR A 356 -5.98 16.91 -29.78
C THR A 356 -6.58 15.52 -30.02
N PHE A 357 -5.92 14.71 -30.86
CA PHE A 357 -6.33 13.32 -31.12
C PHE A 357 -6.16 12.43 -29.88
N LEU A 358 -4.98 12.42 -29.28
CA LEU A 358 -4.66 11.58 -28.12
C LEU A 358 -5.49 11.95 -26.88
N ASN A 359 -5.77 13.24 -26.68
CA ASN A 359 -6.62 13.70 -25.58
C ASN A 359 -8.04 13.12 -25.71
N SER A 360 -8.67 13.28 -26.90
CA SER A 360 -10.00 12.75 -27.15
C SER A 360 -10.07 11.22 -27.01
N TYR A 361 -9.03 10.50 -27.47
CA TYR A 361 -8.94 9.05 -27.35
C TYR A 361 -8.77 8.60 -25.89
N LYS A 362 -7.76 9.10 -25.19
CA LYS A 362 -7.43 8.68 -23.82
C LYS A 362 -8.54 9.05 -22.82
N MET A 363 -9.19 10.21 -22.99
CA MET A 363 -10.33 10.60 -22.16
C MET A 363 -11.53 9.64 -22.34
N LYS A 364 -11.84 9.21 -23.57
CA LYS A 364 -12.93 8.25 -23.82
C LYS A 364 -12.58 6.86 -23.30
N MET A 365 -11.34 6.42 -23.50
CA MET A 365 -10.83 5.15 -23.00
C MET A 365 -10.92 5.06 -21.47
N SER A 366 -10.57 6.12 -20.74
CA SER A 366 -10.63 6.13 -19.27
C SER A 366 -12.06 5.99 -18.75
N VAL A 367 -13.02 6.66 -19.38
CA VAL A 367 -14.45 6.55 -19.05
C VAL A 367 -14.98 5.14 -19.29
N ILE A 368 -14.63 4.53 -20.44
CA ILE A 368 -15.03 3.14 -20.76
C ILE A 368 -14.48 2.16 -19.72
N ILE A 369 -13.17 2.22 -19.43
CA ILE A 369 -12.53 1.35 -18.45
C ILE A 369 -13.15 1.54 -17.07
N GLY A 370 -13.42 2.77 -16.66
CA GLY A 370 -14.02 3.07 -15.37
C GLY A 370 -15.40 2.46 -15.19
N ILE A 371 -16.28 2.59 -16.19
CA ILE A 371 -17.64 2.07 -16.13
C ILE A 371 -17.67 0.54 -16.16
N ILE A 372 -16.79 -0.10 -16.95
CA ILE A 372 -16.63 -1.56 -16.94
C ILE A 372 -16.11 -2.03 -15.58
N HIS A 373 -15.12 -1.35 -15.00
CA HIS A 373 -14.55 -1.73 -13.70
C HIS A 373 -15.55 -1.55 -12.54
N MET A 374 -16.32 -0.46 -12.51
CA MET A 374 -17.37 -0.23 -11.51
C MET A 374 -18.54 -1.20 -11.65
N SER A 375 -19.02 -1.43 -12.88
CA SER A 375 -20.10 -2.40 -13.10
C SER A 375 -19.69 -3.81 -12.69
N PHE A 376 -18.43 -4.20 -12.94
CA PHE A 376 -17.86 -5.44 -12.43
C PHE A 376 -17.88 -5.50 -10.89
N GLY A 377 -17.52 -4.42 -10.20
CA GLY A 377 -17.61 -4.34 -8.73
C GLY A 377 -19.03 -4.53 -8.19
N VAL A 378 -20.03 -3.90 -8.82
CA VAL A 378 -21.45 -4.08 -8.45
C VAL A 378 -21.92 -5.52 -8.71
N ILE A 379 -21.47 -6.16 -9.79
CA ILE A 379 -21.78 -7.58 -10.05
C ILE A 379 -21.21 -8.49 -8.95
N LEU A 380 -20.05 -8.18 -8.38
CA LEU A 380 -19.47 -8.97 -7.29
C LEU A 380 -20.33 -8.95 -6.01
N SER A 381 -21.08 -7.88 -5.75
CA SER A 381 -21.99 -7.81 -4.58
C SER A 381 -23.11 -8.86 -4.64
N THR A 382 -23.49 -9.31 -5.85
CA THR A 382 -24.48 -10.38 -6.04
C THR A 382 -24.03 -11.69 -5.39
N TYR A 383 -22.75 -12.04 -5.51
CA TYR A 383 -22.23 -13.28 -4.92
C TYR A 383 -22.28 -13.24 -3.39
N ASN A 384 -22.02 -12.08 -2.79
CA ASN A 384 -22.18 -11.88 -1.34
C ASN A 384 -23.64 -12.10 -0.91
N HIS A 385 -24.59 -11.46 -1.58
CA HIS A 385 -26.02 -11.61 -1.23
C HIS A 385 -26.53 -13.05 -1.43
N LEU A 386 -26.04 -13.74 -2.46
CA LEU A 386 -26.36 -15.15 -2.72
C LEU A 386 -25.79 -16.07 -1.62
N HIS A 387 -24.52 -15.88 -1.26
CA HIS A 387 -23.85 -16.69 -0.23
C HIS A 387 -24.48 -16.52 1.16
N PHE A 388 -24.80 -15.28 1.57
CA PHE A 388 -25.51 -15.00 2.83
C PHE A 388 -27.02 -15.30 2.78
N ARG A 389 -27.54 -15.81 1.65
CA ARG A 389 -28.96 -16.16 1.42
C ARG A 389 -29.96 -15.02 1.68
N LYS A 390 -29.53 -13.77 1.54
CA LYS A 390 -30.40 -12.58 1.70
C LYS A 390 -31.05 -12.21 0.35
N LYS A 391 -32.05 -13.00 -0.06
CA LYS A 391 -32.73 -12.82 -1.37
C LYS A 391 -33.36 -11.44 -1.57
N HIS A 392 -33.83 -10.79 -0.50
CA HIS A 392 -34.45 -9.46 -0.59
C HIS A 392 -33.46 -8.38 -1.02
N ASN A 393 -32.20 -8.42 -0.55
CA ASN A 393 -31.17 -7.45 -0.94
C ASN A 393 -30.81 -7.57 -2.44
N LEU A 394 -30.92 -8.76 -3.02
CA LEU A 394 -30.65 -8.96 -4.44
C LEU A 394 -31.62 -8.15 -5.32
N TYR A 395 -32.92 -8.18 -5.00
CA TYR A 395 -33.93 -7.48 -5.81
C TYR A 395 -34.09 -6.01 -5.44
N LEU A 396 -33.92 -5.65 -4.16
CA LEU A 396 -34.23 -4.31 -3.66
C LEU A 396 -33.01 -3.38 -3.58
N VAL A 397 -31.79 -3.92 -3.60
CA VAL A 397 -30.55 -3.13 -3.53
C VAL A 397 -29.74 -3.29 -4.81
N PHE A 398 -29.29 -4.51 -5.12
CA PHE A 398 -28.42 -4.76 -6.27
C PHE A 398 -29.05 -4.41 -7.61
N LEU A 399 -30.31 -4.80 -7.87
CA LEU A 399 -30.95 -4.57 -9.16
C LEU A 399 -31.17 -3.06 -9.45
N PRO A 400 -31.71 -2.25 -8.52
CA PRO A 400 -31.78 -0.80 -8.69
C PRO A 400 -30.41 -0.14 -8.90
N GLU A 401 -29.40 -0.55 -8.14
CA GLU A 401 -28.03 -0.03 -8.29
C GLU A 401 -27.45 -0.29 -9.68
N LEU A 402 -27.54 -1.54 -10.16
CA LEU A 402 -27.04 -1.92 -11.47
C LEU A 402 -27.80 -1.19 -12.58
N LEU A 403 -29.13 -1.10 -12.48
CA LEU A 403 -29.96 -0.38 -13.46
C LEU A 403 -29.60 1.11 -13.49
N PHE A 404 -29.48 1.76 -12.33
CA PHE A 404 -29.08 3.17 -12.24
C PHE A 404 -27.74 3.42 -12.94
N LEU A 405 -26.72 2.60 -12.66
CA LEU A 405 -25.39 2.73 -13.25
C LEU A 405 -25.41 2.50 -14.76
N LEU A 406 -26.03 1.42 -15.23
CA LEU A 406 -26.04 1.04 -16.66
C LEU A 406 -26.92 1.96 -17.51
N CYS A 407 -28.07 2.40 -17.01
CA CYS A 407 -28.97 3.29 -17.76
C CYS A 407 -28.33 4.66 -18.05
N LEU A 408 -27.58 5.22 -17.09
CA LEU A 408 -26.94 6.52 -17.27
C LEU A 408 -25.55 6.40 -17.91
N PHE A 409 -24.64 5.68 -17.26
CA PHE A 409 -23.24 5.63 -17.66
C PHE A 409 -22.96 4.51 -18.67
N GLY A 410 -23.66 3.38 -18.58
CA GLY A 410 -23.60 2.36 -19.64
C GLY A 410 -24.05 2.90 -21.00
N TYR A 411 -25.07 3.78 -21.00
CA TYR A 411 -25.51 4.47 -22.21
C TYR A 411 -24.46 5.45 -22.76
N LEU A 412 -23.72 6.14 -21.89
CA LEU A 412 -22.58 6.97 -22.32
C LEU A 412 -21.50 6.14 -23.03
N VAL A 413 -21.19 4.93 -22.55
CA VAL A 413 -20.27 4.00 -23.21
C VAL A 413 -20.81 3.58 -24.59
N PHE A 414 -22.11 3.26 -24.67
CA PHE A 414 -22.76 2.95 -25.93
C PHE A 414 -22.64 4.10 -26.96
N MET A 415 -22.89 5.35 -26.55
CA MET A 415 -22.71 6.52 -27.42
C MET A 415 -21.28 6.66 -27.94
N ILE A 416 -20.26 6.37 -27.12
CA ILE A 416 -18.85 6.43 -27.53
C ILE A 416 -18.56 5.41 -28.64
N PHE A 417 -18.94 4.14 -28.43
CA PHE A 417 -18.74 3.10 -29.43
C PHE A 417 -19.53 3.35 -30.70
N TYR A 418 -20.79 3.78 -30.58
CA TYR A 418 -21.62 4.12 -31.73
C TYR A 418 -20.98 5.24 -32.56
N LYS A 419 -20.48 6.30 -31.90
CA LYS A 419 -19.80 7.40 -32.59
C LYS A 419 -18.53 6.93 -33.33
N TRP A 420 -17.77 6.00 -32.75
CA TRP A 420 -16.57 5.44 -33.40
C TRP A 420 -16.87 4.56 -34.61
N LEU A 421 -18.04 3.92 -34.67
CA LEU A 421 -18.40 3.01 -35.76
C LEU A 421 -19.11 3.71 -36.93
N VAL A 422 -19.95 4.70 -36.67
CA VAL A 422 -20.86 5.27 -37.68
C VAL A 422 -20.31 6.51 -38.37
N PHE A 423 -19.65 7.41 -37.64
CA PHE A 423 -19.18 8.68 -38.22
C PHE A 423 -17.81 8.51 -38.87
N SER A 424 -17.76 8.72 -40.20
CA SER A 424 -16.52 8.72 -40.99
C SER A 424 -16.09 10.14 -41.35
N ALA A 425 -15.01 10.25 -42.15
CA ALA A 425 -14.48 11.53 -42.62
C ALA A 425 -15.50 12.35 -43.45
N LYS A 426 -16.40 11.66 -44.17
CA LYS A 426 -17.44 12.26 -45.03
C LYS A 426 -18.46 13.08 -44.24
N ASP A 427 -18.84 12.61 -43.05
CA ASP A 427 -19.88 13.19 -42.21
C ASP A 427 -19.29 14.04 -41.06
N SER A 428 -18.02 14.43 -41.19
CA SER A 428 -17.26 15.12 -40.13
C SER A 428 -17.88 16.45 -39.68
N ARG A 429 -18.59 17.15 -40.58
CA ARG A 429 -19.28 18.42 -40.28
C ARG A 429 -20.51 18.24 -39.40
N GLU A 430 -21.15 17.08 -39.47
CA GLU A 430 -22.40 16.79 -38.76
C GLU A 430 -22.15 16.02 -37.45
N ALA A 431 -20.90 15.63 -37.17
CA ALA A 431 -20.55 14.80 -36.02
C ALA A 431 -20.83 15.51 -34.68
N PRO A 432 -21.84 15.08 -33.91
CA PRO A 432 -22.25 15.81 -32.71
C PRO A 432 -21.31 15.59 -31.53
N SER A 433 -21.37 16.49 -30.54
CA SER A 433 -20.63 16.35 -29.29
C SER A 433 -21.37 15.41 -28.32
N ILE A 434 -20.66 14.44 -27.76
CA ILE A 434 -21.23 13.46 -26.80
C ILE A 434 -21.58 14.14 -25.48
N LEU A 435 -20.75 15.09 -25.03
CA LEU A 435 -20.93 15.79 -23.76
C LEU A 435 -22.25 16.58 -23.74
N ILE A 436 -22.56 17.33 -24.80
CA ILE A 436 -23.80 18.13 -24.87
C ILE A 436 -25.01 17.22 -24.90
N HIS A 437 -24.98 16.13 -25.68
CA HIS A 437 -26.05 15.13 -25.67
C HIS A 437 -26.27 14.48 -24.31
N PHE A 438 -25.19 14.24 -23.55
CA PHE A 438 -25.28 13.69 -22.20
C PHE A 438 -25.85 14.72 -21.21
N ILE A 439 -25.50 16.00 -21.32
CA ILE A 439 -26.08 17.08 -20.50
C ILE A 439 -27.56 17.27 -20.83
N ASN A 440 -27.90 17.36 -22.12
CA ASN A 440 -29.26 17.53 -22.60
C ASN A 440 -30.18 16.37 -22.23
N MET A 441 -29.63 15.15 -22.12
CA MET A 441 -30.35 13.98 -21.61
C MET A 441 -30.87 14.20 -20.18
N PHE A 442 -30.11 14.84 -19.29
CA PHE A 442 -30.57 15.14 -17.93
C PHE A 442 -31.45 16.38 -17.86
N LEU A 443 -31.17 17.39 -18.69
CA LEU A 443 -31.90 18.65 -18.70
C LEU A 443 -33.25 18.58 -19.46
N MET A 444 -33.51 17.46 -20.15
CA MET A 444 -34.70 17.24 -20.97
C MET A 444 -34.94 18.34 -22.02
N GLN A 445 -33.86 18.90 -22.56
CA GLN A 445 -33.88 19.92 -23.61
C GLN A 445 -33.53 19.29 -24.96
N GLY A 446 -34.43 19.42 -25.94
CA GLY A 446 -34.34 18.78 -27.25
C GLY A 446 -33.88 19.67 -28.40
N ASP A 447 -33.59 20.95 -28.15
CA ASP A 447 -33.49 21.92 -29.24
C ASP A 447 -32.06 22.05 -29.79
N GLY A 448 -31.90 21.79 -31.09
CA GLY A 448 -30.81 22.34 -31.92
C GLY A 448 -29.61 21.44 -32.21
N VAL A 449 -29.61 20.15 -31.84
CA VAL A 449 -28.47 19.24 -32.12
C VAL A 449 -28.92 18.05 -32.99
N PRO A 450 -28.20 17.70 -34.07
CA PRO A 450 -28.56 16.55 -34.91
C PRO A 450 -28.52 15.24 -34.10
N PRO A 451 -29.56 14.40 -34.21
CA PRO A 451 -29.59 13.12 -33.50
C PRO A 451 -28.53 12.16 -34.05
N LEU A 452 -27.93 11.39 -33.14
CA LEU A 452 -26.90 10.38 -33.40
C LEU A 452 -27.47 9.15 -34.14
N TYR A 453 -28.71 8.76 -33.82
CA TYR A 453 -29.44 7.66 -34.43
C TYR A 453 -30.95 7.94 -34.41
N PRO A 454 -31.73 7.34 -35.34
CA PRO A 454 -33.17 7.55 -35.38
C PRO A 454 -33.83 7.05 -34.07
N GLY A 455 -34.66 7.89 -33.45
CA GLY A 455 -35.36 7.55 -32.20
C GLY A 455 -34.59 7.82 -30.91
N GLN A 456 -33.45 8.53 -30.96
CA GLN A 456 -32.61 8.81 -29.79
C GLN A 456 -33.34 9.47 -28.61
N THR A 457 -34.16 10.49 -28.87
CA THR A 457 -34.87 11.24 -27.83
C THR A 457 -35.79 10.34 -27.01
N GLY A 458 -36.48 9.41 -27.67
CA GLY A 458 -37.36 8.45 -27.00
C GLY A 458 -36.60 7.50 -26.07
N LEU A 459 -35.46 6.97 -26.53
CA LEU A 459 -34.62 6.09 -25.70
C LEU A 459 -34.02 6.83 -24.51
N GLN A 460 -33.55 8.07 -24.71
CA GLN A 460 -32.97 8.89 -23.64
C GLN A 460 -33.98 9.17 -22.52
N ILE A 461 -35.20 9.59 -22.88
CA ILE A 461 -36.28 9.80 -21.91
C ILE A 461 -36.60 8.50 -21.16
N PHE A 462 -36.72 7.38 -21.87
CA PHE A 462 -36.98 6.07 -21.27
C PHE A 462 -35.91 5.65 -20.25
N LEU A 463 -34.62 5.81 -20.59
CA LEU A 463 -33.50 5.47 -19.71
C LEU A 463 -33.47 6.34 -18.45
N VAL A 464 -33.72 7.65 -18.58
CA VAL A 464 -33.76 8.56 -17.42
C VAL A 464 -34.96 8.24 -16.53
N VAL A 465 -36.13 7.93 -17.09
CA VAL A 465 -37.30 7.52 -16.30
C VAL A 465 -37.00 6.27 -15.47
N ILE A 466 -36.35 5.26 -16.05
CA ILE A 466 -35.93 4.06 -15.32
C ILE A 466 -34.93 4.41 -14.22
N ALA A 467 -33.94 5.26 -14.52
CA ALA A 467 -32.95 5.68 -13.53
C ALA A 467 -33.61 6.43 -12.36
N VAL A 468 -34.56 7.33 -12.62
CA VAL A 468 -35.29 8.06 -11.57
C VAL A 468 -36.17 7.12 -10.74
N LEU A 469 -36.86 6.17 -11.38
CA LEU A 469 -37.71 5.20 -10.70
C LEU A 469 -36.92 4.22 -9.81
N SER A 470 -35.65 3.97 -10.15
CA SER A 470 -34.75 3.13 -9.35
C SER A 470 -34.41 3.73 -7.97
N VAL A 471 -34.41 5.06 -7.85
CA VAL A 471 -34.01 5.75 -6.61
C VAL A 471 -35.01 5.54 -5.47
N PRO A 472 -36.34 5.73 -5.66
CA PRO A 472 -37.33 5.38 -4.65
C PRO A 472 -37.33 3.89 -4.27
N VAL A 473 -37.09 3.00 -5.24
CA VAL A 473 -37.02 1.55 -4.97
C VAL A 473 -35.84 1.23 -4.05
N LEU A 474 -34.68 1.83 -4.29
CA LEU A 474 -33.49 1.66 -3.45
C LEU A 474 -33.69 2.23 -2.03
N LEU A 475 -34.34 3.39 -1.92
CA LEU A 475 -34.59 4.08 -0.65
C LEU A 475 -35.60 3.33 0.23
N LEU A 476 -36.76 2.98 -0.33
CA LEU A 476 -37.90 2.49 0.42
C LEU A 476 -38.03 0.97 0.41
N GLY A 477 -37.44 0.28 -0.56
CA GLY A 477 -37.66 -1.16 -0.78
C GLY A 477 -37.29 -2.00 0.43
N LYS A 478 -36.05 -1.89 0.90
CA LYS A 478 -35.53 -2.67 2.04
C LYS A 478 -36.26 -2.40 3.37
N PRO A 479 -36.41 -1.15 3.85
CA PRO A 479 -37.05 -0.89 5.14
C PRO A 479 -38.53 -1.30 5.14
N ILE A 480 -39.26 -1.06 4.04
CA ILE A 480 -40.67 -1.48 3.93
C ILE A 480 -40.79 -3.00 3.92
N TYR A 481 -39.91 -3.70 3.20
CA TYR A 481 -39.92 -5.16 3.16
C TYR A 481 -39.67 -5.77 4.54
N LEU A 482 -38.70 -5.24 5.30
CA LEU A 482 -38.40 -5.70 6.65
C LEU A 482 -39.54 -5.40 7.63
N ASN A 483 -40.15 -4.21 7.55
CA ASN A 483 -41.32 -3.85 8.36
C ASN A 483 -42.53 -4.76 8.06
N TRP A 484 -42.77 -5.05 6.78
CA TRP A 484 -43.83 -5.97 6.36
C TRP A 484 -43.59 -7.39 6.91
N LEU A 485 -42.35 -7.89 6.86
CA LEU A 485 -42.00 -9.19 7.43
C LEU A 485 -42.17 -9.23 8.95
N HIS A 486 -41.81 -8.15 9.65
CA HIS A 486 -41.97 -8.04 11.10
C HIS A 486 -43.46 -8.06 11.51
N ASN A 487 -44.28 -7.24 10.86
CA ASN A 487 -45.73 -7.16 11.12
C ASN A 487 -46.46 -8.46 10.71
N GLY A 488 -46.02 -9.12 9.64
CA GLY A 488 -46.54 -10.42 9.21
C GLY A 488 -46.19 -11.56 10.17
N SER A 489 -44.96 -11.57 10.70
CA SER A 489 -44.50 -12.54 11.70
C SER A 489 -45.23 -12.39 13.03
N GLN A 490 -45.55 -11.16 13.46
CA GLN A 490 -46.37 -10.93 14.65
C GLN A 490 -47.81 -11.50 14.50
N ARG A 491 -48.42 -11.42 13.31
CA ARG A 491 -49.74 -12.04 13.05
C ARG A 491 -49.71 -13.57 13.07
N LEU A 492 -48.64 -14.20 12.58
CA LEU A 492 -48.47 -15.67 12.58
C LEU A 492 -47.99 -16.21 13.94
N GLY A 493 -47.16 -15.47 14.65
CA GLY A 493 -46.68 -15.81 16.01
C GLY A 493 -47.82 -15.88 17.02
N MET A 494 -48.84 -15.04 16.89
CA MET A 494 -50.04 -15.10 17.75
C MET A 494 -50.85 -16.40 17.56
N TYR A 495 -50.78 -17.03 16.39
CA TYR A 495 -51.42 -18.33 16.13
C TYR A 495 -50.61 -19.50 16.71
N ARG A 496 -49.27 -19.47 16.58
CA ARG A 496 -48.37 -20.52 17.10
C ARG A 496 -48.26 -20.49 18.64
N VAL A 497 -48.32 -19.31 19.26
CA VAL A 497 -48.34 -19.16 20.72
C VAL A 497 -49.66 -19.67 21.32
N ARG A 498 -50.81 -19.54 20.63
CA ARG A 498 -52.08 -20.13 21.10
C ARG A 498 -52.05 -21.67 21.09
N VAL A 499 -51.44 -22.29 20.10
CA VAL A 499 -51.32 -23.77 20.03
C VAL A 499 -50.31 -24.31 21.04
N LEU A 500 -49.17 -23.63 21.23
CA LEU A 500 -48.15 -24.10 22.19
C LEU A 500 -48.59 -23.89 23.65
N LYS A 501 -49.33 -22.82 23.96
CA LYS A 501 -49.84 -22.55 25.32
C LYS A 501 -50.90 -23.56 25.80
N TRP A 502 -51.57 -24.25 24.88
CA TRP A 502 -52.44 -25.39 25.22
C TRP A 502 -51.67 -26.66 25.61
N VAL A 503 -50.45 -26.85 25.08
CA VAL A 503 -49.64 -28.06 25.32
C VAL A 503 -48.74 -27.91 26.55
N THR A 504 -48.24 -26.71 26.84
CA THR A 504 -47.30 -26.49 27.97
C THR A 504 -47.95 -26.25 29.33
N SER A 505 -49.26 -26.05 29.40
CA SER A 505 -49.95 -25.78 30.67
C SER A 505 -50.04 -26.98 31.63
N LYS A 506 -49.58 -28.17 31.22
CA LYS A 506 -49.61 -29.39 32.06
C LYS A 506 -48.26 -29.82 32.66
N CYS A 507 -47.12 -29.20 32.32
CA CYS A 507 -45.81 -29.82 32.63
C CYS A 507 -44.71 -28.94 33.26
N VAL A 508 -45.02 -27.78 33.85
CA VAL A 508 -43.97 -26.93 34.47
C VAL A 508 -44.30 -26.58 35.91
N HIS A 509 -44.02 -27.53 36.79
CA HIS A 509 -43.84 -27.28 38.22
C HIS A 509 -42.52 -27.90 38.68
N ARG A 510 -41.39 -27.44 38.11
CA ARG A 510 -40.09 -27.47 38.80
C ARG A 510 -39.00 -26.72 38.04
N CYS A 511 -38.19 -26.05 38.85
CA CYS A 511 -36.85 -25.53 38.56
C CYS A 511 -36.79 -24.14 37.90
N GLY A 512 -36.58 -23.14 38.76
CA GLY A 512 -36.07 -21.83 38.36
C GLY A 512 -34.56 -21.89 38.12
N LYS A 513 -34.16 -21.54 36.90
CA LYS A 513 -32.85 -20.94 36.59
C LYS A 513 -33.07 -19.87 35.53
N THR A 514 -32.56 -18.69 35.84
CA THR A 514 -32.42 -17.52 34.97
C THR A 514 -31.76 -17.92 33.64
N THR A 515 -32.54 -17.93 32.57
CA THR A 515 -32.02 -17.92 31.21
C THR A 515 -31.41 -16.55 30.93
N PRO A 516 -30.19 -16.44 30.36
CA PRO A 516 -29.71 -15.15 29.86
C PRO A 516 -30.65 -14.71 28.74
N ASN A 517 -31.17 -13.49 28.84
CA ASN A 517 -31.97 -12.87 27.81
C ASN A 517 -31.14 -12.85 26.51
N ILE A 518 -31.54 -13.65 25.53
CA ILE A 518 -31.13 -13.47 24.14
C ILE A 518 -31.69 -12.11 23.73
N CYS A 519 -30.86 -11.08 23.77
CA CYS A 519 -31.18 -9.77 23.24
C CYS A 519 -31.18 -9.90 21.71
N SER A 520 -32.30 -10.36 21.14
CA SER A 520 -32.55 -10.16 19.72
C SER A 520 -32.56 -8.64 19.50
N PRO A 521 -31.78 -8.09 18.57
CA PRO A 521 -31.79 -6.65 18.32
C PRO A 521 -33.23 -6.22 18.05
N THR A 522 -33.74 -5.28 18.86
CA THR A 522 -35.03 -4.65 18.62
C THR A 522 -34.95 -4.01 17.24
N PHE A 523 -35.79 -4.48 16.30
CA PHE A 523 -35.85 -3.90 14.97
C PHE A 523 -36.33 -2.45 15.10
N ASP A 524 -35.42 -1.50 14.99
CA ASP A 524 -35.76 -0.10 14.90
C ASP A 524 -35.90 0.28 13.43
N PHE A 525 -37.15 0.53 13.03
CA PHE A 525 -37.47 0.94 11.68
C PHE A 525 -36.82 2.29 11.33
N ALA A 526 -36.67 3.19 12.30
CA ALA A 526 -36.09 4.51 12.07
C ALA A 526 -34.59 4.40 11.75
N ASP A 527 -33.86 3.56 12.49
CA ASP A 527 -32.43 3.34 12.27
C ASP A 527 -32.16 2.68 10.93
N GLU A 528 -32.93 1.65 10.56
CA GLU A 528 -32.78 0.97 9.27
C GLU A 528 -33.13 1.90 8.10
N PHE A 529 -34.16 2.73 8.24
CA PHE A 529 -34.52 3.73 7.24
C PHE A 529 -33.43 4.79 7.08
N LEU A 530 -32.89 5.32 8.18
CA LEU A 530 -31.80 6.31 8.15
C LEU A 530 -30.55 5.74 7.48
N HIS A 531 -30.14 4.52 7.85
CA HIS A 531 -28.98 3.86 7.26
C HIS A 531 -29.17 3.63 5.75
N GLN A 532 -30.36 3.17 5.33
CA GLN A 532 -30.67 2.97 3.91
C GLN A 532 -30.73 4.30 3.13
N ALA A 533 -31.21 5.38 3.75
CA ALA A 533 -31.24 6.70 3.13
C ALA A 533 -29.83 7.23 2.86
N ILE A 534 -28.92 7.11 3.84
CA ILE A 534 -27.52 7.48 3.68
C ILE A 534 -26.89 6.67 2.55
N HIS A 535 -27.07 5.34 2.57
CA HIS A 535 -26.55 4.45 1.53
C HIS A 535 -27.06 4.82 0.12
N THR A 536 -28.35 5.15 -0.01
CA THR A 536 -28.95 5.55 -1.29
C THR A 536 -28.35 6.84 -1.83
N ILE A 537 -28.19 7.86 -0.97
CA ILE A 537 -27.61 9.16 -1.34
C ILE A 537 -26.13 9.01 -1.70
N GLU A 538 -25.38 8.29 -0.87
CA GLU A 538 -23.97 8.01 -1.09
C GLU A 538 -23.76 7.25 -2.39
N TYR A 539 -24.59 6.24 -2.68
CA TYR A 539 -24.48 5.49 -3.93
C TYR A 539 -24.77 6.36 -5.15
N CYS A 540 -25.87 7.12 -5.16
CA CYS A 540 -26.28 7.92 -6.32
C CYS A 540 -25.27 9.03 -6.64
N LEU A 541 -24.88 9.82 -5.63
CA LEU A 541 -23.87 10.88 -5.79
C LEU A 541 -22.48 10.28 -6.04
N GLY A 542 -22.17 9.18 -5.36
CA GLY A 542 -20.94 8.42 -5.53
C GLY A 542 -20.77 7.88 -6.94
N CYS A 543 -21.81 7.39 -7.61
CA CYS A 543 -21.70 6.91 -9.00
C CYS A 543 -21.27 8.01 -9.98
N VAL A 544 -21.76 9.24 -9.81
CA VAL A 544 -21.34 10.39 -10.64
C VAL A 544 -19.89 10.77 -10.33
N SER A 545 -19.57 10.96 -9.05
CA SER A 545 -18.24 11.33 -8.59
C SER A 545 -17.17 10.30 -8.97
N ASN A 546 -17.46 9.02 -8.75
CA ASN A 546 -16.56 7.90 -9.04
C ASN A 546 -16.31 7.79 -10.55
N THR A 547 -17.34 7.98 -11.39
CA THR A 547 -17.14 7.99 -12.85
C THR A 547 -16.21 9.11 -13.29
N ALA A 548 -16.40 10.32 -12.76
CA ALA A 548 -15.51 11.46 -13.06
C ALA A 548 -14.08 11.22 -12.55
N SER A 549 -13.92 10.55 -11.42
CA SER A 549 -12.61 10.21 -10.83
C SER A 549 -11.73 9.33 -11.74
N TYR A 550 -12.33 8.52 -12.63
CA TYR A 550 -11.57 7.73 -13.62
C TYR A 550 -10.87 8.59 -14.69
N LEU A 551 -11.22 9.87 -14.84
CA LEU A 551 -10.47 10.81 -15.69
C LEU A 551 -9.00 10.94 -15.27
N ARG A 552 -8.65 10.58 -14.02
CA ARG A 552 -7.26 10.47 -13.56
C ARG A 552 -6.41 9.55 -14.43
N LEU A 553 -6.99 8.45 -14.95
CA LEU A 553 -6.28 7.54 -15.85
C LEU A 553 -5.76 8.27 -17.09
N TRP A 554 -6.64 9.11 -17.67
CA TRP A 554 -6.30 9.96 -18.80
C TRP A 554 -5.27 11.03 -18.42
N ALA A 555 -5.53 11.81 -17.37
CA ALA A 555 -4.70 12.95 -16.98
C ALA A 555 -3.24 12.53 -16.72
N LEU A 556 -3.01 11.47 -15.93
CA LEU A 556 -1.66 10.98 -15.67
C LEU A 556 -0.99 10.38 -16.91
N SER A 557 -1.73 9.62 -17.73
CA SER A 557 -1.17 9.05 -18.97
C SER A 557 -0.79 10.12 -20.00
N LEU A 558 -1.42 11.29 -19.98
CA LEU A 558 -1.07 12.41 -20.82
C LEU A 558 0.14 13.15 -20.23
N ALA A 559 0.12 13.44 -18.93
CA ALA A 559 1.24 14.08 -18.24
C ALA A 559 2.55 13.29 -18.39
N HIS A 560 2.50 11.98 -18.20
CA HIS A 560 3.65 11.09 -18.37
C HIS A 560 4.25 11.15 -19.78
N ALA A 561 3.38 11.05 -20.81
CA ALA A 561 3.81 11.12 -22.21
C ALA A 561 4.42 12.49 -22.57
N GLN A 562 3.83 13.59 -22.08
CA GLN A 562 4.36 14.94 -22.32
C GLN A 562 5.68 15.18 -21.60
N LEU A 563 5.82 14.73 -20.35
CA LEU A 563 7.05 14.90 -19.58
C LEU A 563 8.20 14.11 -20.22
N SER A 564 7.92 12.89 -20.71
CA SER A 564 8.87 12.08 -21.47
C SER A 564 9.34 12.77 -22.76
N ASP A 565 8.42 13.37 -23.54
CA ASP A 565 8.79 14.08 -24.77
C ASP A 565 9.57 15.38 -24.51
N VAL A 566 9.22 16.14 -23.46
CA VAL A 566 9.98 17.33 -23.03
C VAL A 566 11.40 16.93 -22.61
N LEU A 567 11.55 15.86 -21.84
CA LEU A 567 12.85 15.38 -21.38
C LEU A 567 13.71 14.90 -22.56
N TRP A 568 13.12 14.19 -23.53
CA TRP A 568 13.79 13.85 -24.78
C TRP A 568 14.22 15.08 -25.59
N ALA A 569 13.31 16.06 -25.76
CA ALA A 569 13.55 17.25 -26.56
C ALA A 569 14.61 18.18 -25.94
N MET A 570 14.65 18.31 -24.61
CA MET A 570 15.58 19.20 -23.93
C MET A 570 16.98 18.59 -23.74
N VAL A 571 17.07 17.28 -23.52
CA VAL A 571 18.37 16.62 -23.23
C VAL A 571 18.92 15.90 -24.46
N MET A 572 18.20 14.91 -24.99
CA MET A 572 18.72 14.05 -26.07
C MET A 572 18.88 14.79 -27.40
N ARG A 573 17.96 15.69 -27.75
CA ARG A 573 18.06 16.46 -29.00
C ARG A 573 19.30 17.37 -29.04
N VAL A 574 19.71 17.92 -27.90
CA VAL A 574 20.91 18.75 -27.81
C VAL A 574 22.16 17.91 -28.03
N GLY A 575 22.23 16.72 -27.42
CA GLY A 575 23.36 15.79 -27.61
C GLY A 575 23.49 15.28 -29.04
N LEU A 576 22.39 15.11 -29.76
CA LEU A 576 22.36 14.60 -31.14
C LEU A 576 22.63 15.66 -32.22
N ARG A 577 22.75 16.95 -31.86
CA ARG A 577 22.97 18.04 -32.85
C ARG A 577 24.42 18.20 -33.28
N MET A 578 25.37 17.59 -32.57
CA MET A 578 26.81 17.75 -32.82
C MET A 578 27.38 16.54 -33.57
N ASP A 579 27.59 16.69 -34.88
CA ASP A 579 28.08 15.62 -35.78
C ASP A 579 29.61 15.39 -35.76
N THR A 580 30.36 16.12 -34.93
CA THR A 580 31.82 15.99 -34.88
C THR A 580 32.27 14.78 -34.04
N ARG A 581 33.51 14.29 -34.22
CA ARG A 581 34.08 13.22 -33.37
C ARG A 581 34.08 13.58 -31.86
N LEU A 582 34.09 14.87 -31.53
CA LEU A 582 33.90 15.39 -30.17
C LEU A 582 32.46 15.21 -29.65
N GLY A 583 31.47 15.11 -30.55
CA GLY A 583 30.07 14.82 -30.23
C GLY A 583 29.87 13.46 -29.56
N VAL A 584 30.63 12.43 -29.94
CA VAL A 584 30.56 11.10 -29.28
C VAL A 584 31.01 11.18 -27.82
N LEU A 585 32.07 11.94 -27.53
CA LEU A 585 32.55 12.15 -26.16
C LEU A 585 31.54 12.95 -25.32
N PHE A 586 30.86 13.93 -25.94
CA PHE A 586 29.82 14.72 -25.29
C PHE A 586 28.49 13.96 -25.11
N LEU A 587 28.20 12.99 -25.97
CA LEU A 587 26.96 12.20 -25.90
C LEU A 587 26.88 11.30 -24.66
N VAL A 588 28.02 10.74 -24.22
CA VAL A 588 28.08 9.85 -23.04
C VAL A 588 27.58 10.53 -21.75
N PRO A 589 28.11 11.70 -21.33
CA PRO A 589 27.62 12.38 -20.13
C PRO A 589 26.18 12.88 -20.29
N VAL A 590 25.77 13.31 -21.49
CA VAL A 590 24.39 13.74 -21.77
C VAL A 590 23.42 12.56 -21.63
N PHE A 591 23.79 11.38 -22.15
CA PHE A 591 22.99 10.16 -22.00
C PHE A 591 22.94 9.69 -20.55
N SER A 592 24.05 9.77 -19.81
CA SER A 592 24.08 9.46 -18.38
C SER A 592 23.11 10.37 -17.60
N LEU A 593 23.13 11.67 -17.87
CA LEU A 593 22.18 12.63 -17.28
C LEU A 593 20.73 12.29 -17.66
N PHE A 594 20.47 12.00 -18.94
CA PHE A 594 19.15 11.55 -19.41
C PHE A 594 18.68 10.30 -18.66
N ALA A 595 19.54 9.29 -18.51
CA ALA A 595 19.22 8.04 -17.83
C ALA A 595 18.91 8.26 -16.33
N VAL A 596 19.71 9.06 -15.62
CA VAL A 596 19.50 9.38 -14.20
C VAL A 596 18.19 10.13 -13.99
N LEU A 597 17.89 11.13 -14.82
CA LEU A 597 16.65 11.89 -14.75
C LEU A 597 15.44 11.02 -15.09
N THR A 598 15.57 10.14 -16.09
CA THR A 598 14.50 9.19 -16.46
C THR A 598 14.20 8.23 -15.33
N VAL A 599 15.22 7.62 -14.70
CA VAL A 599 15.00 6.70 -13.58
C VAL A 599 14.40 7.42 -12.37
N SER A 600 14.94 8.58 -11.98
CA SER A 600 14.51 9.27 -10.76
C SER A 600 13.14 9.92 -10.91
N ILE A 601 12.91 10.69 -11.98
CA ILE A 601 11.68 11.48 -12.15
C ILE A 601 10.58 10.63 -12.80
N LEU A 602 10.87 10.01 -13.96
CA LEU A 602 9.85 9.28 -14.72
C LEU A 602 9.54 7.91 -14.11
N LEU A 603 10.52 7.10 -13.73
CA LEU A 603 10.22 5.77 -13.16
C LEU A 603 9.82 5.82 -11.68
N VAL A 604 10.59 6.49 -10.82
CA VAL A 604 10.35 6.44 -9.37
C VAL A 604 9.22 7.38 -8.95
N MET A 605 9.34 8.69 -9.23
CA MET A 605 8.36 9.67 -8.74
C MET A 605 6.99 9.54 -9.43
N GLU A 606 6.97 9.58 -10.77
CA GLU A 606 5.72 9.43 -11.55
C GLU A 606 5.15 8.00 -11.42
N GLY A 607 6.00 6.97 -11.39
CA GLY A 607 5.56 5.60 -11.16
C GLY A 607 4.89 5.41 -9.79
N LEU A 608 5.44 5.99 -8.72
CA LEU A 608 4.81 5.94 -7.39
C LEU A 608 3.48 6.70 -7.37
N SER A 609 3.40 7.85 -8.04
CA SER A 609 2.15 8.61 -8.19
C SER A 609 1.06 7.79 -8.90
N ALA A 610 1.39 7.19 -10.05
CA ALA A 610 0.48 6.32 -10.79
C ALA A 610 0.06 5.09 -9.96
N PHE A 611 0.98 4.50 -9.20
CA PHE A 611 0.68 3.39 -8.27
C PHE A 611 -0.36 3.78 -7.23
N LEU A 612 -0.18 4.92 -6.55
CA LEU A 612 -1.12 5.39 -5.52
C LEU A 612 -2.48 5.75 -6.10
N HIS A 613 -2.53 6.33 -7.30
CA HIS A 613 -3.81 6.62 -7.95
C HIS A 613 -4.54 5.36 -8.40
N ALA A 614 -3.83 4.34 -8.90
CA ALA A 614 -4.40 3.04 -9.21
C ALA A 614 -4.93 2.34 -7.95
N LEU A 615 -4.21 2.46 -6.83
CA LEU A 615 -4.62 1.91 -5.54
C LEU A 615 -5.88 2.60 -5.03
N ARG A 616 -5.95 3.94 -5.13
CA ARG A 616 -7.15 4.70 -4.78
C ARG A 616 -8.37 4.23 -5.57
N LEU A 617 -8.24 4.03 -6.89
CA LEU A 617 -9.30 3.50 -7.76
C LEU A 617 -9.84 2.14 -7.27
N HIS A 618 -9.01 1.33 -6.63
CA HIS A 618 -9.44 0.04 -6.09
C HIS A 618 -10.12 0.18 -4.72
N TRP A 619 -9.59 1.02 -3.82
CA TRP A 619 -10.14 1.17 -2.48
C TRP A 619 -11.46 1.93 -2.48
N VAL A 620 -11.56 3.06 -3.18
CA VAL A 620 -12.73 3.93 -3.10
C VAL A 620 -13.76 3.59 -4.16
N GLU A 621 -13.35 3.36 -5.41
CA GLU A 621 -14.29 3.16 -6.52
C GLU A 621 -14.71 1.70 -6.74
N PHE A 622 -13.83 0.72 -6.47
CA PHE A 622 -14.12 -0.71 -6.67
C PHE A 622 -14.63 -1.41 -5.40
N GLN A 623 -13.88 -1.33 -4.30
CA GLN A 623 -14.19 -2.06 -3.06
C GLN A 623 -15.47 -1.55 -2.38
N ASN A 624 -15.75 -0.24 -2.43
CA ASN A 624 -16.94 0.36 -1.81
C ASN A 624 -18.29 -0.22 -2.33
N LYS A 625 -18.29 -1.00 -3.43
CA LYS A 625 -19.51 -1.60 -3.99
C LYS A 625 -19.86 -2.97 -3.42
N PHE A 626 -18.90 -3.70 -2.86
CA PHE A 626 -19.16 -5.08 -2.40
C PHE A 626 -18.39 -5.48 -1.13
N TYR A 627 -17.38 -4.71 -0.73
CA TYR A 627 -16.45 -5.04 0.35
C TYR A 627 -16.65 -4.11 1.55
N SER A 628 -17.02 -4.69 2.68
CA SER A 628 -17.40 -3.92 3.88
C SER A 628 -16.20 -3.57 4.78
N GLY A 629 -15.15 -4.39 4.79
CA GLY A 629 -13.88 -4.10 5.47
C GLY A 629 -13.89 -4.10 7.00
N THR A 630 -14.96 -4.56 7.67
CA THR A 630 -15.14 -4.52 9.14
C THR A 630 -14.67 -5.76 9.90
N GLY A 631 -14.03 -6.72 9.23
CA GLY A 631 -13.67 -8.01 9.80
C GLY A 631 -12.45 -7.96 10.72
N VAL A 632 -12.22 -9.06 11.43
CA VAL A 632 -11.03 -9.26 12.28
C VAL A 632 -10.05 -10.21 11.58
N LYS A 633 -8.80 -9.78 11.43
CA LYS A 633 -7.74 -10.60 10.79
C LYS A 633 -7.37 -11.78 11.69
N PHE A 634 -7.32 -12.97 11.09
CA PHE A 634 -6.82 -14.15 11.79
C PHE A 634 -5.30 -14.09 11.97
N SER A 635 -4.86 -13.85 13.21
CA SER A 635 -3.45 -13.91 13.64
C SER A 635 -3.24 -15.11 14.59
N PRO A 636 -2.79 -16.28 14.08
CA PRO A 636 -2.56 -17.44 14.93
C PRO A 636 -1.32 -17.23 15.81
N PHE A 637 -1.33 -17.82 17.01
CA PHE A 637 -0.14 -17.91 17.84
C PHE A 637 0.92 -18.78 17.15
N SER A 638 2.07 -18.18 16.80
CA SER A 638 3.19 -18.87 16.16
C SER A 638 4.52 -18.30 16.63
N PHE A 639 5.50 -19.18 16.87
CA PHE A 639 6.87 -18.78 17.23
C PHE A 639 7.65 -18.15 16.07
N SER A 640 7.16 -18.23 14.84
CA SER A 640 7.82 -17.63 13.66
C SER A 640 7.92 -16.10 13.76
N LEU A 641 6.96 -15.45 14.40
CA LEU A 641 6.94 -13.99 14.61
C LEU A 641 8.01 -13.52 15.61
N LEU A 642 8.46 -14.41 16.51
CA LEU A 642 9.50 -14.10 17.51
C LEU A 642 10.93 -14.19 16.98
N HIS A 643 11.11 -14.70 15.76
CA HIS A 643 12.43 -14.81 15.13
C HIS A 643 12.88 -13.55 14.41
N VAL A 644 12.09 -12.48 14.40
CA VAL A 644 12.55 -11.16 13.92
C VAL A 644 13.62 -10.67 14.90
N PRO A 645 14.89 -10.58 14.48
CA PRO A 645 15.92 -10.04 15.32
C PRO A 645 15.76 -8.52 15.30
N ASP A 646 14.97 -7.99 16.22
CA ASP A 646 15.19 -6.63 16.71
C ASP A 646 16.52 -6.66 17.47
N MET A 647 17.62 -6.66 16.73
CA MET A 647 18.95 -6.38 17.27
C MET A 647 19.10 -4.86 17.21
N SER A 648 18.84 -4.25 18.37
CA SER A 648 19.35 -2.96 18.87
C SER A 648 20.09 -2.09 17.85
#